data_AF-X0L4V8-F1
#
_entry.id   AF-X0L4V8-F1
#
_cell.length_a   1.000
_cell.length_b   1.000
_cell.length_c   1.000
_cell.angle_alpha   90.00
_cell.angle_beta   90.00
_cell.angle_gamma   90.00
#
_symmetry.space_group_name_H-M   'P 1'
#
loop_
_entity.id
_entity.type
_entity.pdbx_description
1 polymer ?
#
loop_
_entity_poly.entity_id
_entity_poly.type
_entity_poly.pdbx_seq_one_letter_code
_entity_poly.pdbx_strand_id
1 'polypeptide(L)'
;MGLIQTKTPYFQSSPQAPAPFKPGAFPNNPEFHNYTKTSKSYAIAWALRIIDSSAVHVLSAGLYSFFNHYDQSCLNSGRHDCQDKIFYTEQSYNVWVQNLVTLGSIEMASPLNGVPTLGKPNRNGFASSILAWLGGSKNITGQRNFEGYRIHSELTISIEEFSEACQNALTALVRCDNVTSEWRSAAYHGILPIEVDVDSICDKDCAEAISDWLSAVDPYCGDSKWENGAAAGVTGSFISYGINETCQTDKKTGKYCNDVILGFSNSGSLESMPNSELCSDCYVGRLKMMQASPFSYYRKEPYYQNALKAAVSRCPLSNQPTSAKDSPFPSETTEDAICLSDVKYVTQSGDTCDSLALKYSVSSAAIFIGNPDILDCNDIDPGVSICLPLQCSTYKLETDDTCMSVAIATGLQPDTIRLLNPWIHELCGNIQTATETLGRVICTTTPGGKYEHDVNSTNSDPAYSEYADKSVSPPKGATIAQGTTEYCGRWYTVQKGDDCARVLVQHHISLLLFTSANPSVSQDTCSSDLIPGQTYCVGPTKDAFVDRTPIPPYWRYGCYARQQDTGNHSVLIFDEVNHVKPMSIVACQSYCLSYSWYVFGLQNGDSCLCDSRLRMDSRLVDDSKCNIHCNGNTTNLCGGSDAVQVFSDESLLRVEHTSLGCFIQNDSKHVLDGETIDEKDMSVEKCASICTINKKSDFFSLSEGSTCTCGQKVATWAKKTDAGECNVKCIDQMGDTCGGKGRAEVHTTKTKNAIAT
;
A
#
# COMPACT_ATOMS: atom_id res chain seq x y z
N MET A 1 12.17 -39.68 3.28
CA MET A 1 11.98 -40.80 4.21
C MET A 1 12.49 -42.10 3.59
N GLY A 2 13.27 -42.91 4.32
CA GLY A 2 13.78 -44.21 3.86
C GLY A 2 13.13 -45.36 4.64
N LEU A 3 12.35 -46.20 3.95
CA LEU A 3 11.51 -47.29 4.48
C LEU A 3 10.69 -46.93 5.73
N ILE A 4 9.51 -46.32 5.52
CA ILE A 4 8.53 -46.12 6.60
C ILE A 4 7.68 -47.38 6.79
N GLN A 5 7.24 -47.62 8.02
CA GLN A 5 6.34 -48.72 8.35
C GLN A 5 5.28 -48.26 9.35
N THR A 6 4.00 -48.55 9.10
CA THR A 6 2.90 -48.18 9.99
C THR A 6 1.89 -49.30 10.17
N LYS A 7 1.17 -49.27 11.31
CA LYS A 7 0.02 -50.13 11.57
C LYS A 7 -1.15 -49.31 12.09
N THR A 8 -2.32 -49.53 11.53
CA THR A 8 -3.58 -49.04 12.09
C THR A 8 -3.80 -49.64 13.49
N PRO A 9 -4.26 -48.86 14.49
CA PRO A 9 -4.60 -49.38 15.80
C PRO A 9 -5.64 -50.50 15.71
N TYR A 10 -5.38 -51.65 16.33
CA TYR A 10 -6.16 -52.87 16.10
C TYR A 10 -7.62 -52.78 16.58
N PHE A 11 -7.91 -51.88 17.52
CA PHE A 11 -9.26 -51.62 18.00
C PHE A 11 -10.12 -50.82 16.99
N GLN A 12 -9.51 -50.06 16.07
CA GLN A 12 -10.27 -49.31 15.07
C GLN A 12 -10.99 -50.29 14.14
N SER A 13 -12.25 -50.03 13.76
CA SER A 13 -12.98 -48.75 13.84
C SER A 13 -13.82 -48.49 15.11
N SER A 14 -13.53 -49.12 16.26
CA SER A 14 -14.23 -48.85 17.53
C SER A 14 -13.27 -48.45 18.67
N PRO A 15 -13.22 -47.16 19.08
CA PRO A 15 -13.90 -46.01 18.47
C PRO A 15 -13.34 -45.68 17.07
N GLN A 16 -14.12 -44.94 16.29
CA GLN A 16 -13.70 -44.43 14.97
C GLN A 16 -12.69 -43.30 15.14
N ALA A 17 -11.76 -43.16 14.19
CA ALA A 17 -10.89 -41.99 14.15
C ALA A 17 -11.74 -40.71 13.93
N PRO A 18 -11.44 -39.58 14.59
CA PRO A 18 -10.26 -39.32 15.42
C PRO A 18 -10.45 -39.62 16.92
N ALA A 19 -11.63 -40.09 17.35
CA ALA A 19 -11.91 -40.34 18.76
C ALA A 19 -10.88 -41.32 19.38
N PRO A 20 -10.42 -41.07 20.63
CA PRO A 20 -10.94 -40.09 21.59
C PRO A 20 -10.41 -38.65 21.44
N PHE A 21 -9.57 -38.39 20.43
CA PHE A 21 -9.02 -37.06 20.19
C PHE A 21 -10.05 -36.18 19.47
N LYS A 22 -10.16 -34.92 19.90
CA LYS A 22 -10.90 -33.90 19.16
C LYS A 22 -9.99 -33.32 18.06
N PRO A 23 -10.50 -33.08 16.84
CA PRO A 23 -9.79 -32.27 15.84
C PRO A 23 -9.39 -30.91 16.40
N GLY A 24 -8.42 -30.23 15.75
CA GLY A 24 -7.98 -28.87 16.11
C GLY A 24 -6.79 -28.74 17.07
N ALA A 25 -6.40 -29.80 17.80
CA ALA A 25 -5.20 -29.75 18.66
C ALA A 25 -3.89 -29.52 17.88
N PHE A 26 -3.85 -29.98 16.61
CA PHE A 26 -2.77 -29.73 15.67
C PHE A 26 -3.35 -29.24 14.34
N PRO A 27 -2.64 -28.37 13.60
CA PRO A 27 -3.06 -27.93 12.29
C PRO A 27 -3.29 -29.13 11.36
N ASN A 28 -4.40 -29.10 10.62
CA ASN A 28 -4.78 -30.15 9.68
C ASN A 28 -4.94 -31.55 10.31
N ASN A 29 -5.37 -31.64 11.58
CA ASN A 29 -5.86 -32.92 12.11
C ASN A 29 -6.91 -33.52 11.15
N PRO A 30 -6.88 -34.84 10.90
CA PRO A 30 -7.82 -35.45 9.98
C PRO A 30 -9.21 -35.42 10.57
N GLU A 31 -10.10 -34.77 9.84
CA GLU A 31 -11.52 -34.80 10.11
C GLU A 31 -12.19 -35.79 9.16
N PHE A 32 -13.15 -36.54 9.68
CA PHE A 32 -13.84 -37.59 8.94
C PHE A 32 -15.33 -37.18 8.76
N HIS A 33 -15.55 -35.99 8.17
CA HIS A 33 -16.88 -35.42 7.87
C HIS A 33 -17.59 -36.17 6.73
N ASN A 34 -18.91 -36.03 6.66
CA ASN A 34 -19.81 -36.61 5.64
C ASN A 34 -19.77 -38.14 5.53
N TYR A 35 -20.34 -38.79 6.55
CA TYR A 35 -20.66 -40.22 6.52
C TYR A 35 -21.73 -40.50 5.44
N THR A 36 -21.48 -41.46 4.57
CA THR A 36 -22.56 -42.39 4.22
C THR A 36 -22.52 -43.48 5.27
N LYS A 37 -23.65 -43.77 5.93
CA LYS A 37 -23.77 -44.78 7.02
C LYS A 37 -23.37 -46.22 6.61
N THR A 38 -22.77 -46.41 5.45
CA THR A 38 -22.56 -47.70 4.79
C THR A 38 -21.14 -48.26 4.95
N SER A 39 -20.09 -47.45 5.13
CA SER A 39 -18.71 -47.97 5.28
C SER A 39 -18.23 -47.96 6.75
N LYS A 40 -18.02 -49.15 7.32
CA LYS A 40 -17.46 -49.35 8.67
C LYS A 40 -15.93 -49.22 8.72
N SER A 41 -15.28 -49.03 7.58
CA SER A 41 -13.82 -49.08 7.39
C SER A 41 -13.22 -47.73 6.94
N TYR A 42 -14.04 -46.68 6.83
CA TYR A 42 -13.62 -45.36 6.35
C TYR A 42 -12.92 -44.51 7.42
N ALA A 43 -13.53 -44.36 8.60
CA ALA A 43 -13.03 -43.51 9.68
C ALA A 43 -11.99 -44.24 10.54
N ILE A 44 -10.82 -44.48 9.93
CA ILE A 44 -9.69 -45.22 10.49
C ILE A 44 -8.42 -44.38 10.30
N ALA A 45 -7.45 -44.52 11.20
CA ALA A 45 -6.21 -43.74 11.19
C ALA A 45 -5.49 -43.80 9.82
N TRP A 46 -5.08 -42.63 9.32
CA TRP A 46 -4.21 -42.52 8.17
C TRP A 46 -2.81 -43.03 8.50
N ALA A 47 -2.24 -43.85 7.62
CA ALA A 47 -0.86 -44.29 7.75
C ALA A 47 0.12 -43.22 7.25
N LEU A 48 -0.24 -42.54 6.17
CA LEU A 48 0.50 -41.42 5.61
C LEU A 48 -0.51 -40.40 5.10
N ARG A 49 -0.35 -39.14 5.50
CA ARG A 49 -1.17 -38.02 5.04
C ARG A 49 -0.25 -36.90 4.63
N ILE A 50 -0.33 -36.46 3.37
CA ILE A 50 0.50 -35.40 2.80
C ILE A 50 -0.43 -34.29 2.33
N ILE A 51 -0.28 -33.09 2.88
CA ILE A 51 -1.21 -31.98 2.70
C ILE A 51 -0.38 -30.71 2.52
N ASP A 52 -0.72 -29.87 1.53
CA ASP A 52 -0.04 -28.58 1.28
C ASP A 52 1.50 -28.70 1.31
N SER A 53 2.01 -29.81 0.76
CA SER A 53 3.42 -30.18 0.89
C SER A 53 4.09 -30.26 -0.47
N SER A 54 5.40 -30.02 -0.49
CA SER A 54 6.21 -30.21 -1.69
C SER A 54 7.53 -30.92 -1.40
N ALA A 55 8.10 -31.54 -2.45
CA ALA A 55 9.37 -32.28 -2.38
C ALA A 55 9.39 -33.42 -1.33
N VAL A 56 8.26 -34.12 -1.18
CA VAL A 56 8.14 -35.25 -0.25
C VAL A 56 8.52 -36.54 -0.95
N HIS A 57 9.71 -37.07 -0.62
CA HIS A 57 10.20 -38.32 -1.20
C HIS A 57 10.22 -39.45 -0.15
N VAL A 58 9.50 -40.53 -0.44
CA VAL A 58 9.46 -41.78 0.35
C VAL A 58 10.07 -42.88 -0.50
N LEU A 59 11.24 -43.39 -0.11
CA LEU A 59 11.96 -44.40 -0.88
C LEU A 59 11.36 -45.81 -0.74
N SER A 60 10.64 -46.07 0.35
CA SER A 60 9.85 -47.27 0.55
C SER A 60 8.82 -47.07 1.67
N ALA A 61 7.66 -47.72 1.57
CA ALA A 61 6.60 -47.64 2.57
C ALA A 61 5.88 -48.99 2.75
N GLY A 62 5.72 -49.42 4.00
CA GLY A 62 4.89 -50.56 4.41
C GLY A 62 3.74 -50.12 5.30
N LEU A 63 2.55 -49.92 4.73
CA LEU A 63 1.40 -49.36 5.42
C LEU A 63 0.33 -50.44 5.64
N TYR A 64 0.06 -50.81 6.89
CA TYR A 64 -0.74 -52.02 7.17
C TYR A 64 -1.97 -51.74 8.04
N SER A 65 -3.10 -52.31 7.65
CA SER A 65 -4.32 -52.42 8.44
C SER A 65 -4.69 -53.89 8.61
N PHE A 66 -4.40 -54.48 9.78
CA PHE A 66 -4.55 -55.92 9.98
C PHE A 66 -5.93 -56.34 10.51
N PHE A 67 -6.69 -55.39 11.05
CA PHE A 67 -7.89 -55.66 11.82
C PHE A 67 -8.97 -54.61 11.52
N ASN A 68 -10.22 -55.01 11.71
CA ASN A 68 -11.33 -54.11 11.96
C ASN A 68 -11.99 -54.54 13.27
N HIS A 69 -11.82 -53.75 14.33
CA HIS A 69 -12.30 -54.08 15.67
C HIS A 69 -11.79 -55.44 16.17
N TYR A 70 -10.47 -55.64 16.13
CA TYR A 70 -9.77 -56.90 16.46
C TYR A 70 -10.16 -58.13 15.63
N ASP A 71 -11.07 -58.00 14.66
CA ASP A 71 -11.41 -59.05 13.72
C ASP A 71 -10.54 -58.99 12.46
N GLN A 72 -10.06 -60.15 12.00
CA GLN A 72 -9.21 -60.27 10.80
C GLN A 72 -9.96 -60.79 9.58
N SER A 73 -11.27 -61.03 9.65
CA SER A 73 -12.03 -61.56 8.51
C SER A 73 -11.99 -60.63 7.29
N CYS A 74 -11.79 -59.33 7.51
CA CYS A 74 -11.56 -58.32 6.48
C CYS A 74 -10.33 -58.60 5.58
N LEU A 75 -9.32 -59.34 6.06
CA LEU A 75 -8.19 -59.78 5.22
C LEU A 75 -8.54 -60.94 4.30
N ASN A 76 -9.57 -61.73 4.66
CA ASN A 76 -10.03 -62.85 3.83
C ASN A 76 -10.97 -62.39 2.71
N SER A 77 -11.37 -61.12 2.71
CA SER A 77 -12.13 -60.58 1.60
C SER A 77 -11.24 -60.51 0.36
N GLY A 78 -11.81 -60.76 -0.82
CA GLY A 78 -11.08 -60.63 -2.09
C GLY A 78 -10.60 -59.20 -2.41
N ARG A 79 -10.85 -58.23 -1.52
CA ARG A 79 -10.40 -56.82 -1.63
C ARG A 79 -9.42 -56.42 -0.54
N HIS A 80 -9.32 -57.15 0.58
CA HIS A 80 -8.67 -56.73 1.83
C HIS A 80 -9.22 -55.39 2.33
N ASP A 81 -10.40 -55.42 2.93
CA ASP A 81 -11.25 -54.27 3.28
C ASP A 81 -11.30 -53.99 4.78
N CYS A 82 -10.16 -54.13 5.47
CA CYS A 82 -10.06 -53.75 6.89
C CYS A 82 -10.21 -52.22 7.05
N GLN A 83 -9.70 -51.48 6.07
CA GLN A 83 -9.74 -50.03 5.96
C GLN A 83 -10.00 -49.63 4.50
N ASP A 84 -10.71 -48.53 4.26
CA ASP A 84 -10.99 -48.09 2.88
C ASP A 84 -9.76 -47.43 2.27
N LYS A 85 -9.16 -46.48 2.99
CA LYS A 85 -8.09 -45.61 2.50
C LYS A 85 -6.98 -45.52 3.53
N ILE A 86 -5.73 -45.66 3.12
CA ILE A 86 -4.58 -45.73 4.05
C ILE A 86 -3.53 -44.64 3.85
N PHE A 87 -3.34 -44.18 2.61
CA PHE A 87 -2.43 -43.09 2.24
C PHE A 87 -3.21 -42.01 1.50
N TYR A 88 -3.22 -40.79 2.03
CA TYR A 88 -3.95 -39.66 1.48
C TYR A 88 -3.02 -38.53 1.07
N THR A 89 -3.35 -37.88 -0.05
CA THR A 89 -2.63 -36.69 -0.53
C THR A 89 -3.61 -35.60 -0.94
N GLU A 90 -3.27 -34.37 -0.63
CA GLU A 90 -4.11 -33.20 -0.88
C GLU A 90 -3.24 -31.96 -1.16
N GLN A 91 -3.62 -31.18 -2.18
CA GLN A 91 -3.00 -29.91 -2.57
C GLN A 91 -1.45 -29.93 -2.53
N SER A 92 -0.84 -31.04 -3.00
CA SER A 92 0.61 -31.28 -2.85
C SER A 92 1.25 -31.61 -4.18
N TYR A 93 2.47 -31.14 -4.44
CA TYR A 93 3.20 -31.41 -5.70
C TYR A 93 4.60 -31.95 -5.43
N ASN A 94 5.21 -32.62 -6.41
CA ASN A 94 6.52 -33.27 -6.24
C ASN A 94 6.54 -34.29 -5.08
N VAL A 95 5.51 -35.14 -5.03
CA VAL A 95 5.34 -36.22 -4.02
C VAL A 95 5.65 -37.57 -4.66
N TRP A 96 6.74 -38.21 -4.23
CA TRP A 96 7.19 -39.48 -4.80
C TRP A 96 7.23 -40.56 -3.72
N VAL A 97 6.47 -41.64 -3.92
CA VAL A 97 6.49 -42.81 -3.05
C VAL A 97 6.94 -44.02 -3.86
N GLN A 98 8.20 -44.39 -3.70
CA GLN A 98 8.79 -45.60 -4.27
C GLN A 98 8.49 -46.78 -3.35
N ASN A 99 8.42 -47.99 -3.93
CA ASN A 99 8.18 -49.26 -3.26
C ASN A 99 7.07 -49.18 -2.18
N LEU A 100 5.85 -48.82 -2.61
CA LEU A 100 4.68 -48.72 -1.75
C LEU A 100 4.02 -50.09 -1.61
N VAL A 101 4.01 -50.59 -0.38
CA VAL A 101 3.40 -51.84 0.02
C VAL A 101 2.28 -51.54 1.02
N THR A 102 1.08 -52.04 0.74
CA THR A 102 -0.08 -51.89 1.63
C THR A 102 -0.75 -53.23 1.93
N LEU A 103 -1.40 -53.33 3.08
CA LEU A 103 -2.17 -54.51 3.47
C LEU A 103 -3.46 -54.08 4.16
N GLY A 104 -4.59 -54.71 3.80
CA GLY A 104 -5.86 -54.45 4.49
C GLY A 104 -6.57 -53.17 4.08
N SER A 105 -6.06 -52.46 3.07
CA SER A 105 -6.66 -51.25 2.51
C SER A 105 -7.24 -51.48 1.11
N ILE A 106 -8.46 -50.99 0.85
CA ILE A 106 -9.05 -51.02 -0.49
C ILE A 106 -8.26 -50.13 -1.46
N GLU A 107 -7.92 -48.91 -1.01
CA GLU A 107 -7.12 -47.93 -1.74
C GLU A 107 -5.72 -47.84 -1.12
N MET A 108 -4.69 -48.14 -1.94
CA MET A 108 -3.28 -48.00 -1.57
C MET A 108 -2.86 -46.54 -1.46
N ALA A 109 -3.43 -45.68 -2.30
CA ALA A 109 -3.21 -44.24 -2.35
C ALA A 109 -4.50 -43.54 -2.81
N SER A 110 -4.88 -42.48 -2.10
CA SER A 110 -6.18 -41.82 -2.19
C SER A 110 -5.99 -40.29 -2.33
N PRO A 111 -5.58 -39.79 -3.50
CA PRO A 111 -5.52 -38.34 -3.74
C PRO A 111 -6.91 -37.71 -3.72
N LEU A 112 -7.07 -36.55 -3.05
CA LEU A 112 -8.34 -35.79 -3.05
C LEU A 112 -8.76 -35.41 -4.47
N ASN A 113 -10.03 -35.63 -4.84
CA ASN A 113 -10.54 -35.40 -6.21
C ASN A 113 -9.72 -36.08 -7.34
N GLY A 114 -8.83 -37.03 -6.98
CA GLY A 114 -7.98 -37.74 -7.92
C GLY A 114 -8.41 -39.19 -8.10
N VAL A 115 -7.71 -39.90 -8.98
CA VAL A 115 -7.97 -41.32 -9.22
C VAL A 115 -7.26 -42.16 -8.14
N PRO A 116 -8.00 -42.96 -7.34
CA PRO A 116 -7.38 -43.78 -6.31
C PRO A 116 -6.62 -44.95 -6.91
N THR A 117 -5.51 -45.32 -6.28
CA THR A 117 -4.75 -46.53 -6.63
C THR A 117 -5.29 -47.70 -5.82
N LEU A 118 -6.00 -48.63 -6.45
CA LEU A 118 -6.64 -49.75 -5.76
C LEU A 118 -5.65 -50.85 -5.37
N GLY A 119 -5.86 -51.47 -4.21
CA GLY A 119 -5.03 -52.58 -3.73
C GLY A 119 -5.27 -53.87 -4.49
N LYS A 120 -6.52 -54.20 -4.83
CA LYS A 120 -6.87 -55.48 -5.47
C LYS A 120 -6.14 -55.73 -6.81
N PRO A 121 -6.05 -54.78 -7.76
CA PRO A 121 -5.29 -54.98 -9.00
C PRO A 121 -3.78 -55.12 -8.78
N ASN A 122 -3.25 -54.60 -7.68
CA ASN A 122 -1.82 -54.57 -7.36
C ASN A 122 -1.42 -55.64 -6.33
N ARG A 123 -2.22 -56.71 -6.19
CA ARG A 123 -1.97 -57.80 -5.25
C ARG A 123 -0.69 -58.55 -5.64
N ASN A 124 0.26 -58.65 -4.72
CA ASN A 124 1.50 -59.40 -4.91
C ASN A 124 1.84 -60.20 -3.64
N GLY A 125 1.50 -61.49 -3.67
CA GLY A 125 1.55 -62.35 -2.48
C GLY A 125 0.51 -61.92 -1.44
N PHE A 126 0.94 -61.77 -0.19
CA PHE A 126 0.06 -61.41 0.93
C PHE A 126 -0.42 -59.95 0.88
N ALA A 127 0.46 -59.04 0.45
CA ALA A 127 0.21 -57.60 0.41
C ALA A 127 -0.10 -57.11 -1.02
N SER A 128 -0.50 -55.86 -1.16
CA SER A 128 -0.54 -55.16 -2.43
C SER A 128 0.70 -54.28 -2.57
N SER A 129 1.36 -54.29 -3.72
CA SER A 129 2.62 -53.57 -3.93
C SER A 129 2.69 -52.88 -5.28
N ILE A 130 3.23 -51.67 -5.31
CA ILE A 130 3.59 -50.96 -6.54
C ILE A 130 5.03 -50.44 -6.43
N LEU A 131 5.73 -50.41 -7.57
CA LEU A 131 7.13 -49.95 -7.63
C LEU A 131 7.26 -48.46 -7.33
N ALA A 132 6.32 -47.64 -7.82
CA ALA A 132 6.30 -46.21 -7.58
C ALA A 132 4.89 -45.64 -7.74
N TRP A 133 4.58 -44.66 -6.91
CA TRP A 133 3.47 -43.72 -7.05
C TRP A 133 4.05 -42.31 -7.12
N LEU A 134 3.84 -41.62 -8.24
CA LEU A 134 4.52 -40.37 -8.57
C LEU A 134 3.48 -39.27 -8.83
N GLY A 135 3.41 -38.28 -7.94
CA GLY A 135 2.50 -37.14 -8.04
C GLY A 135 2.90 -36.06 -9.06
N GLY A 136 3.90 -36.31 -9.91
CA GLY A 136 4.47 -35.33 -10.85
C GLY A 136 5.28 -34.22 -10.14
N SER A 137 6.24 -33.61 -10.83
CA SER A 137 7.10 -32.57 -10.24
C SER A 137 6.43 -31.19 -10.16
N LYS A 138 5.43 -30.93 -11.01
CA LYS A 138 4.71 -29.65 -11.10
C LYS A 138 3.19 -29.78 -10.99
N ASN A 139 2.66 -31.01 -11.07
CA ASN A 139 1.22 -31.23 -11.00
C ASN A 139 0.78 -31.32 -9.55
N ILE A 140 -0.32 -30.64 -9.22
CA ILE A 140 -0.94 -30.76 -7.90
C ILE A 140 -1.64 -32.12 -7.85
N THR A 141 -1.19 -32.93 -6.91
CA THR A 141 -1.85 -34.18 -6.55
C THR A 141 -2.82 -33.91 -5.42
N GLY A 142 -4.06 -34.33 -5.60
CA GLY A 142 -5.07 -34.12 -4.58
C GLY A 142 -5.70 -32.72 -4.62
N GLN A 143 -5.91 -32.12 -5.80
CA GLN A 143 -6.32 -30.73 -5.91
C GLN A 143 -7.68 -30.49 -5.22
N ARG A 144 -7.73 -29.49 -4.34
CA ARG A 144 -8.95 -29.08 -3.66
C ARG A 144 -9.87 -28.30 -4.60
N ASN A 145 -11.14 -28.21 -4.22
CA ASN A 145 -12.08 -27.26 -4.81
C ASN A 145 -11.67 -25.82 -4.42
N PHE A 146 -11.33 -25.62 -3.14
CA PHE A 146 -10.80 -24.37 -2.60
C PHE A 146 -9.36 -24.57 -2.13
N GLU A 147 -8.41 -23.77 -2.61
CA GLU A 147 -7.05 -23.78 -2.07
C GLU A 147 -7.07 -23.52 -0.55
N GLY A 148 -7.92 -22.58 -0.14
CA GLY A 148 -8.18 -22.20 1.23
C GLY A 148 -7.23 -21.12 1.73
N TYR A 149 -7.57 -20.52 2.87
CA TYR A 149 -6.79 -19.47 3.51
C TYR A 149 -6.77 -19.66 5.02
N ARG A 150 -5.88 -18.94 5.71
CA ARG A 150 -5.86 -18.90 7.17
C ARG A 150 -6.38 -17.55 7.65
N ILE A 151 -7.32 -17.56 8.59
CA ILE A 151 -7.84 -16.33 9.21
C ILE A 151 -6.71 -15.66 10.00
N HIS A 152 -6.00 -16.44 10.79
CA HIS A 152 -4.83 -16.01 11.55
C HIS A 152 -3.58 -16.79 11.12
N SER A 153 -2.41 -16.17 11.24
CA SER A 153 -1.10 -16.81 11.08
C SER A 153 -0.24 -16.64 12.34
N GLU A 154 0.90 -17.30 12.38
CA GLU A 154 1.93 -17.13 13.42
C GLU A 154 2.44 -15.68 13.55
N LEU A 155 2.16 -14.82 12.56
CA LEU A 155 2.53 -13.40 12.53
C LEU A 155 1.40 -12.49 13.01
N THR A 156 0.25 -13.05 13.42
CA THR A 156 -0.85 -12.26 13.98
C THR A 156 -0.40 -11.67 15.31
N ILE A 157 -0.54 -10.35 15.46
CA ILE A 157 -0.15 -9.64 16.69
C ILE A 157 -0.91 -10.22 17.90
N SER A 158 -0.20 -10.44 19.00
CA SER A 158 -0.70 -10.96 20.28
C SER A 158 -1.26 -12.39 20.20
N ILE A 159 -1.00 -13.15 19.13
CA ILE A 159 -1.41 -14.56 19.05
C ILE A 159 -0.63 -15.44 20.02
N GLU A 160 0.60 -15.03 20.37
CA GLU A 160 1.48 -15.67 21.34
C GLU A 160 0.91 -15.65 22.77
N GLU A 161 -0.08 -14.79 23.06
CA GLU A 161 -0.76 -14.73 24.35
C GLU A 161 -1.74 -15.89 24.56
N PHE A 162 -2.17 -16.55 23.48
CA PHE A 162 -3.06 -17.70 23.54
C PHE A 162 -2.28 -19.00 23.83
N SER A 163 -2.97 -20.01 24.36
CA SER A 163 -2.36 -21.35 24.50
C SER A 163 -1.99 -21.93 23.13
N GLU A 164 -0.94 -22.76 23.06
CA GLU A 164 -0.51 -23.42 21.80
C GLU A 164 -1.67 -24.16 21.11
N ALA A 165 -2.56 -24.80 21.88
CA ALA A 165 -3.74 -25.45 21.33
C ALA A 165 -4.73 -24.47 20.69
N CYS A 166 -4.92 -23.29 21.29
CA CYS A 166 -5.74 -22.22 20.71
C CYS A 166 -5.07 -21.61 19.47
N GLN A 167 -3.75 -21.38 19.50
CA GLN A 167 -3.01 -20.90 18.33
C GLN A 167 -3.16 -21.86 17.14
N ASN A 168 -3.01 -23.17 17.37
CA ASN A 168 -3.20 -24.20 16.33
C ASN A 168 -4.62 -24.20 15.76
N ALA A 169 -5.63 -23.95 16.58
CA ALA A 169 -7.02 -23.83 16.12
C ALA A 169 -7.24 -22.54 15.31
N LEU A 170 -6.74 -21.40 15.80
CA LEU A 170 -6.87 -20.10 15.14
C LEU A 170 -6.16 -20.06 13.78
N THR A 171 -5.02 -20.74 13.65
CA THR A 171 -4.25 -20.81 12.41
C THR A 171 -4.66 -21.97 11.50
N ALA A 172 -5.70 -22.74 11.84
CA ALA A 172 -6.21 -23.81 10.99
C ALA A 172 -6.65 -23.28 9.61
N LEU A 173 -6.43 -24.08 8.58
CA LEU A 173 -6.78 -23.73 7.21
C LEU A 173 -8.31 -23.80 7.02
N VAL A 174 -8.90 -22.73 6.51
CA VAL A 174 -10.29 -22.65 6.09
C VAL A 174 -10.36 -22.92 4.58
N ARG A 175 -11.10 -23.97 4.20
CA ARG A 175 -11.30 -24.38 2.80
C ARG A 175 -12.54 -23.72 2.22
N CYS A 176 -12.49 -22.41 2.03
CA CYS A 176 -13.53 -21.62 1.40
C CYS A 176 -12.90 -20.73 0.30
N ASP A 177 -13.74 -20.10 -0.52
CA ASP A 177 -13.33 -19.06 -1.46
C ASP A 177 -12.50 -17.96 -0.77
N ASN A 178 -11.37 -17.61 -1.38
CA ASN A 178 -10.38 -16.70 -0.81
C ASN A 178 -10.92 -15.28 -0.56
N VAL A 179 -11.96 -14.85 -1.28
CA VAL A 179 -12.57 -13.52 -1.07
C VAL A 179 -13.11 -13.37 0.36
N THR A 180 -13.59 -14.47 0.95
CA THR A 180 -14.15 -14.47 2.30
C THR A 180 -13.10 -14.20 3.38
N SER A 181 -11.81 -14.32 3.05
CA SER A 181 -10.70 -14.04 3.97
C SER A 181 -10.62 -12.58 4.41
N GLU A 182 -11.24 -11.67 3.66
CA GLU A 182 -11.27 -10.23 3.94
C GLU A 182 -12.46 -9.83 4.82
N TRP A 183 -13.43 -10.73 5.04
CA TRP A 183 -14.69 -10.45 5.75
C TRP A 183 -14.52 -10.51 7.27
N ARG A 184 -13.50 -9.81 7.76
CA ARG A 184 -13.03 -9.85 9.16
C ARG A 184 -13.72 -8.85 10.07
N SER A 185 -14.70 -8.11 9.57
CA SER A 185 -15.45 -7.11 10.32
C SER A 185 -16.90 -7.04 9.86
N ALA A 186 -17.76 -6.42 10.66
CA ALA A 186 -19.14 -6.18 10.26
C ALA A 186 -19.18 -5.32 9.00
N ALA A 187 -19.71 -5.87 7.92
CA ALA A 187 -19.94 -5.23 6.64
C ALA A 187 -21.17 -5.84 5.95
N TYR A 188 -21.80 -5.07 5.08
CA TYR A 188 -22.81 -5.58 4.14
C TYR A 188 -22.14 -5.81 2.79
N HIS A 189 -22.12 -7.06 2.32
CA HIS A 189 -21.27 -7.46 1.19
C HIS A 189 -21.96 -7.25 -0.18
N GLY A 190 -23.26 -6.94 -0.18
CA GLY A 190 -23.98 -6.46 -1.36
C GLY A 190 -23.74 -7.29 -2.63
N ILE A 191 -23.36 -6.60 -3.69
CA ILE A 191 -22.98 -7.23 -4.96
C ILE A 191 -21.48 -7.42 -4.92
N LEU A 192 -21.06 -8.65 -5.14
CA LEU A 192 -19.66 -9.00 -5.22
C LEU A 192 -19.08 -8.57 -6.58
N PRO A 193 -17.76 -8.33 -6.67
CA PRO A 193 -17.10 -8.06 -7.95
C PRO A 193 -17.43 -9.13 -9.00
N ILE A 194 -17.43 -8.76 -10.28
CA ILE A 194 -17.83 -9.66 -11.40
C ILE A 194 -16.96 -10.92 -11.46
N GLU A 195 -15.73 -10.83 -10.99
CA GLU A 195 -14.76 -11.92 -10.95
C GLU A 195 -15.05 -12.95 -9.85
N VAL A 196 -15.93 -12.63 -8.90
CA VAL A 196 -16.24 -13.47 -7.75
C VAL A 196 -17.49 -14.30 -8.04
N ASP A 197 -17.35 -15.62 -7.99
CA ASP A 197 -18.46 -16.55 -8.16
C ASP A 197 -19.25 -16.66 -6.85
N VAL A 198 -20.52 -16.27 -6.85
CA VAL A 198 -21.38 -16.39 -5.66
C VAL A 198 -21.59 -17.86 -5.29
N ASP A 199 -21.63 -18.77 -6.29
CA ASP A 199 -21.82 -20.20 -6.03
C ASP A 199 -20.62 -20.81 -5.30
N SER A 200 -19.41 -20.27 -5.47
CA SER A 200 -18.21 -20.75 -4.77
C SER A 200 -18.24 -20.39 -3.28
N ILE A 201 -18.75 -19.21 -2.93
CA ILE A 201 -18.96 -18.77 -1.54
C ILE A 201 -20.10 -19.55 -0.91
N CYS A 202 -21.16 -19.78 -1.67
CA CYS A 202 -22.36 -20.48 -1.23
C CYS A 202 -22.26 -21.99 -1.32
N ASP A 203 -21.08 -22.50 -1.70
CA ASP A 203 -20.79 -23.91 -1.61
C ASP A 203 -20.90 -24.38 -0.16
N LYS A 204 -21.61 -25.49 0.04
CA LYS A 204 -21.81 -26.08 1.37
C LYS A 204 -20.48 -26.41 2.07
N ASP A 205 -19.45 -26.77 1.31
CA ASP A 205 -18.15 -27.16 1.85
C ASP A 205 -17.40 -25.93 2.38
N CYS A 206 -17.60 -24.74 1.78
CA CYS A 206 -17.10 -23.47 2.33
C CYS A 206 -17.76 -23.16 3.69
N ALA A 207 -19.09 -23.24 3.75
CA ALA A 207 -19.84 -22.96 4.99
C ALA A 207 -19.50 -23.98 6.10
N GLU A 208 -19.35 -25.26 5.75
CA GLU A 208 -18.90 -26.32 6.66
C GLU A 208 -17.48 -26.03 7.17
N ALA A 209 -16.54 -25.63 6.30
CA ALA A 209 -15.17 -25.31 6.70
C ALA A 209 -15.06 -24.17 7.73
N ILE A 210 -15.87 -23.11 7.60
CA ILE A 210 -15.92 -22.04 8.61
C ILE A 210 -16.58 -22.52 9.91
N SER A 211 -17.63 -23.33 9.82
CA SER A 211 -18.29 -23.93 10.99
C SER A 211 -17.34 -24.86 11.76
N ASP A 212 -16.53 -25.64 11.05
CA ASP A 212 -15.53 -26.53 11.63
C ASP A 212 -14.41 -25.73 12.30
N TRP A 213 -13.95 -24.65 11.65
CA TRP A 213 -12.97 -23.73 12.25
C TRP A 213 -13.49 -23.14 13.58
N LEU A 214 -14.73 -22.64 13.61
CA LEU A 214 -15.35 -22.13 14.84
C LEU A 214 -15.48 -23.22 15.91
N SER A 215 -15.91 -24.42 15.50
CA SER A 215 -16.06 -25.58 16.40
C SER A 215 -14.73 -26.10 16.96
N ALA A 216 -13.62 -25.84 16.27
CA ALA A 216 -12.27 -26.08 16.76
C ALA A 216 -11.82 -24.97 17.71
N VAL A 217 -12.01 -23.70 17.35
CA VAL A 217 -11.59 -22.55 18.16
C VAL A 217 -12.28 -22.51 19.52
N ASP A 218 -13.58 -22.72 19.58
CA ASP A 218 -14.38 -22.65 20.81
C ASP A 218 -13.80 -23.46 21.98
N PRO A 219 -13.54 -24.78 21.87
CA PRO A 219 -13.03 -25.57 22.98
C PRO A 219 -11.56 -25.33 23.31
N TYR A 220 -10.71 -24.93 22.35
CA TYR A 220 -9.27 -24.73 22.62
C TYR A 220 -8.94 -23.33 23.11
N CYS A 221 -9.72 -22.33 22.70
CA CYS A 221 -9.55 -20.95 23.14
C CYS A 221 -10.41 -20.64 24.36
N GLY A 222 -11.55 -21.31 24.55
CA GLY A 222 -12.45 -21.06 25.69
C GLY A 222 -12.86 -19.59 25.77
N ASP A 223 -12.75 -18.99 26.95
CA ASP A 223 -13.06 -17.57 27.18
C ASP A 223 -11.90 -16.61 26.83
N SER A 224 -10.87 -17.10 26.12
CA SER A 224 -9.73 -16.26 25.73
C SER A 224 -10.17 -15.14 24.79
N LYS A 225 -9.57 -13.97 25.00
CA LYS A 225 -9.92 -12.74 24.29
C LYS A 225 -8.66 -12.10 23.72
N TRP A 226 -8.83 -11.43 22.60
CA TRP A 226 -7.85 -10.48 22.07
C TRP A 226 -7.73 -9.27 23.01
N GLU A 227 -6.69 -8.45 22.85
CA GLU A 227 -6.47 -7.25 23.67
C GLU A 227 -7.65 -6.28 23.67
N ASN A 228 -8.36 -6.16 22.53
CA ASN A 228 -9.59 -5.36 22.41
C ASN A 228 -10.82 -5.99 23.11
N GLY A 229 -10.62 -7.09 23.85
CA GLY A 229 -11.63 -7.83 24.60
C GLY A 229 -12.58 -8.67 23.75
N ALA A 230 -12.37 -8.76 22.44
CA ALA A 230 -13.14 -9.64 21.56
C ALA A 230 -12.79 -11.11 21.80
N ALA A 231 -13.77 -12.01 21.69
CA ALA A 231 -13.53 -13.44 21.76
C ALA A 231 -12.56 -13.90 20.65
N ALA A 232 -11.73 -14.92 20.92
CA ALA A 232 -10.74 -15.43 19.99
C ALA A 232 -11.31 -15.72 18.58
N GLY A 233 -12.50 -16.33 18.51
CA GLY A 233 -13.18 -16.71 17.27
C GLY A 233 -14.02 -15.61 16.59
N VAL A 234 -13.94 -14.35 17.05
CA VAL A 234 -14.77 -13.24 16.55
C VAL A 234 -14.65 -13.08 15.02
N THR A 235 -13.45 -13.22 14.46
CA THR A 235 -13.19 -13.06 13.03
C THR A 235 -13.90 -14.12 12.20
N GLY A 236 -13.83 -15.39 12.62
CA GLY A 236 -14.56 -16.47 11.96
C GLY A 236 -16.07 -16.28 12.03
N SER A 237 -16.57 -15.63 13.08
CA SER A 237 -17.99 -15.31 13.23
C SER A 237 -18.45 -14.23 12.23
N PHE A 238 -17.63 -13.22 11.95
CA PHE A 238 -17.90 -12.26 10.87
C PHE A 238 -17.95 -12.93 9.51
N ILE A 239 -16.99 -13.80 9.21
CA ILE A 239 -16.93 -14.52 7.94
C ILE A 239 -18.15 -15.44 7.80
N SER A 240 -18.49 -16.21 8.84
CA SER A 240 -19.67 -17.09 8.86
C SER A 240 -20.97 -16.31 8.62
N TYR A 241 -21.11 -15.15 9.27
CA TYR A 241 -22.26 -14.28 9.05
C TYR A 241 -22.31 -13.74 7.61
N GLY A 242 -21.18 -13.25 7.07
CA GLY A 242 -21.09 -12.74 5.69
C GLY A 242 -21.46 -13.78 4.64
N ILE A 243 -21.03 -15.04 4.82
CA ILE A 243 -21.43 -16.17 3.96
C ILE A 243 -22.95 -16.38 4.05
N ASN A 244 -23.51 -16.50 5.26
CA ASN A 244 -24.95 -16.71 5.44
C ASN A 244 -25.80 -15.58 4.84
N GLU A 245 -25.34 -14.33 4.97
CA GLU A 245 -26.00 -13.14 4.40
C GLU A 245 -25.97 -13.16 2.87
N THR A 246 -24.80 -13.42 2.29
CA THR A 246 -24.58 -13.47 0.83
C THR A 246 -25.39 -14.59 0.18
N CYS A 247 -25.45 -15.74 0.84
CA CYS A 247 -26.08 -16.96 0.32
C CYS A 247 -27.57 -17.06 0.59
N GLN A 248 -28.19 -15.99 1.10
CA GLN A 248 -29.63 -15.94 1.24
C GLN A 248 -30.29 -15.98 -0.14
N THR A 249 -31.27 -16.87 -0.32
CA THR A 249 -32.03 -17.00 -1.57
C THR A 249 -33.50 -16.66 -1.39
N ASP A 250 -34.10 -16.14 -2.46
CA ASP A 250 -35.54 -15.96 -2.55
C ASP A 250 -36.23 -17.31 -2.59
N LYS A 251 -37.15 -17.56 -1.64
CA LYS A 251 -37.78 -18.88 -1.48
C LYS A 251 -38.65 -19.30 -2.67
N LYS A 252 -39.08 -18.35 -3.51
CA LYS A 252 -39.98 -18.63 -4.64
C LYS A 252 -39.21 -18.90 -5.93
N THR A 253 -38.16 -18.12 -6.17
CA THR A 253 -37.40 -18.15 -7.43
C THR A 253 -36.07 -18.89 -7.31
N GLY A 254 -35.55 -19.08 -6.09
CA GLY A 254 -34.23 -19.67 -5.84
C GLY A 254 -33.06 -18.74 -6.17
N LYS A 255 -33.32 -17.49 -6.60
CA LYS A 255 -32.27 -16.50 -6.89
C LYS A 255 -31.64 -15.95 -5.62
N TYR A 256 -30.38 -15.56 -5.68
CA TYR A 256 -29.72 -14.86 -4.58
C TYR A 256 -30.40 -13.54 -4.26
N CYS A 257 -30.57 -13.27 -2.98
CA CYS A 257 -31.32 -12.12 -2.52
C CYS A 257 -30.64 -10.79 -2.84
N ASN A 258 -29.31 -10.76 -2.92
CA ASN A 258 -28.59 -9.56 -3.32
C ASN A 258 -28.93 -9.15 -4.77
N ASP A 259 -29.07 -10.11 -5.69
CA ASP A 259 -29.51 -9.84 -7.07
C ASP A 259 -30.95 -9.36 -7.15
N VAL A 260 -31.83 -9.93 -6.31
CA VAL A 260 -33.24 -9.51 -6.24
C VAL A 260 -33.34 -8.08 -5.73
N ILE A 261 -32.58 -7.74 -4.68
CA ILE A 261 -32.61 -6.41 -4.05
C ILE A 261 -31.95 -5.36 -4.95
N LEU A 262 -30.93 -5.72 -5.73
CA LEU A 262 -30.34 -4.83 -6.74
C LEU A 262 -31.38 -4.37 -7.78
N GLY A 263 -32.37 -5.21 -8.09
CA GLY A 263 -33.43 -4.89 -9.03
C GLY A 263 -34.50 -3.93 -8.48
N PHE A 264 -34.39 -3.48 -7.23
CA PHE A 264 -35.37 -2.58 -6.63
C PHE A 264 -35.31 -1.16 -7.18
N SER A 265 -36.45 -0.49 -7.14
CA SER A 265 -36.57 0.89 -7.57
C SER A 265 -35.75 1.86 -6.69
N ASN A 266 -35.01 2.77 -7.32
CA ASN A 266 -34.30 3.83 -6.60
C ASN A 266 -35.31 4.89 -6.13
N SER A 267 -35.82 4.72 -4.91
CA SER A 267 -36.93 5.49 -4.36
C SER A 267 -36.49 6.75 -3.60
N GLY A 268 -35.20 6.97 -3.37
CA GLY A 268 -34.65 8.17 -2.71
C GLY A 268 -34.98 8.30 -1.21
N SER A 269 -35.96 7.56 -0.67
CA SER A 269 -36.29 7.49 0.76
C SER A 269 -36.96 6.16 1.12
N LEU A 270 -36.98 5.79 2.40
CA LEU A 270 -37.65 4.57 2.88
C LEU A 270 -39.19 4.68 2.78
N GLU A 271 -39.73 5.88 2.92
CA GLU A 271 -41.16 6.17 2.85
C GLU A 271 -41.70 5.90 1.44
N SER A 272 -40.97 6.32 0.42
CA SER A 272 -41.33 6.18 -1.00
C SER A 272 -41.07 4.77 -1.58
N MET A 273 -40.37 3.90 -0.84
CA MET A 273 -40.10 2.54 -1.29
C MET A 273 -41.40 1.73 -1.47
N PRO A 274 -41.62 1.03 -2.60
CA PRO A 274 -42.81 0.22 -2.81
C PRO A 274 -42.99 -0.90 -1.77
N ASN A 275 -44.23 -1.16 -1.35
CA ASN A 275 -44.53 -2.26 -0.42
C ASN A 275 -44.10 -3.63 -0.97
N SER A 276 -44.13 -3.84 -2.29
CA SER A 276 -43.67 -5.08 -2.91
C SER A 276 -42.18 -5.35 -2.71
N GLU A 277 -41.36 -4.29 -2.61
CA GLU A 277 -39.92 -4.36 -2.41
C GLU A 277 -39.59 -4.40 -0.92
N LEU A 278 -40.17 -3.47 -0.14
CA LEU A 278 -40.00 -3.39 1.32
C LEU A 278 -40.44 -4.67 2.03
N CYS A 279 -41.56 -5.28 1.59
CA CYS A 279 -42.11 -6.51 2.14
C CYS A 279 -41.65 -7.77 1.41
N SER A 280 -40.66 -7.67 0.52
CA SER A 280 -40.12 -8.85 -0.16
C SER A 280 -39.48 -9.82 0.83
N ASP A 281 -39.56 -11.12 0.53
CA ASP A 281 -38.98 -12.17 1.37
C ASP A 281 -37.45 -11.98 1.52
N CYS A 282 -36.79 -11.52 0.46
CA CYS A 282 -35.36 -11.20 0.49
C CYS A 282 -35.01 -10.03 1.39
N TYR A 283 -35.66 -8.87 1.20
CA TYR A 283 -35.33 -7.66 1.96
C TYR A 283 -35.68 -7.80 3.44
N VAL A 284 -36.87 -8.31 3.75
CA VAL A 284 -37.27 -8.59 5.14
C VAL A 284 -36.39 -9.67 5.76
N GLY A 285 -36.12 -10.76 5.03
CA GLY A 285 -35.28 -11.85 5.51
C GLY A 285 -33.87 -11.36 5.87
N ARG A 286 -33.29 -10.50 5.03
CA ARG A 286 -31.99 -9.87 5.28
C ARG A 286 -32.03 -8.98 6.52
N LEU A 287 -33.00 -8.07 6.62
CA LEU A 287 -33.12 -7.18 7.78
C LEU A 287 -33.30 -7.96 9.09
N LYS A 288 -34.04 -9.07 9.06
CA LYS A 288 -34.18 -9.96 10.23
C LYS A 288 -32.87 -10.68 10.57
N MET A 289 -32.14 -11.16 9.57
CA MET A 289 -30.85 -11.81 9.75
C MET A 289 -29.83 -10.83 10.34
N MET A 290 -29.75 -9.62 9.78
CA MET A 290 -28.94 -8.52 10.28
C MET A 290 -29.31 -8.19 11.73
N GLN A 291 -30.59 -8.00 12.04
CA GLN A 291 -31.05 -7.70 13.40
C GLN A 291 -30.74 -8.83 14.39
N ALA A 292 -30.77 -10.10 13.96
CA ALA A 292 -30.56 -11.25 14.82
C ALA A 292 -29.08 -11.52 15.18
N SER A 293 -28.13 -10.91 14.47
CA SER A 293 -26.71 -11.17 14.62
C SER A 293 -25.95 -9.97 15.17
N PRO A 294 -25.06 -10.15 16.19
CA PRO A 294 -24.15 -9.10 16.64
C PRO A 294 -23.02 -8.81 15.63
N PHE A 295 -22.80 -9.71 14.67
CA PHE A 295 -21.73 -9.60 13.67
C PHE A 295 -22.18 -8.85 12.39
N SER A 296 -23.44 -8.42 12.33
CA SER A 296 -23.98 -7.73 11.17
C SER A 296 -23.66 -6.23 11.16
N TYR A 297 -23.83 -5.61 10.00
CA TYR A 297 -23.71 -4.16 9.85
C TYR A 297 -24.89 -3.37 10.45
N TYR A 298 -25.91 -4.05 11.00
CA TYR A 298 -27.19 -3.47 11.45
C TYR A 298 -27.05 -2.38 12.52
N ARG A 299 -26.07 -2.53 13.41
CA ARG A 299 -25.81 -1.56 14.49
C ARG A 299 -25.08 -0.32 13.99
N LYS A 300 -24.18 -0.48 13.01
CA LYS A 300 -23.32 0.60 12.49
C LYS A 300 -24.09 1.61 11.63
N GLU A 301 -25.16 1.17 10.99
CA GLU A 301 -25.91 1.99 10.04
C GLU A 301 -27.39 2.10 10.47
N PRO A 302 -27.83 3.27 11.01
CA PRO A 302 -29.20 3.50 11.46
C PRO A 302 -30.27 3.22 10.40
N TYR A 303 -29.92 3.35 9.11
CA TYR A 303 -30.82 3.07 8.00
C TYR A 303 -31.47 1.68 8.11
N TYR A 304 -30.73 0.61 8.44
CA TYR A 304 -31.30 -0.74 8.50
C TYR A 304 -32.27 -0.94 9.67
N GLN A 305 -32.03 -0.26 10.79
CA GLN A 305 -32.97 -0.24 11.91
C GLN A 305 -34.28 0.43 11.52
N ASN A 306 -34.18 1.57 10.85
CA ASN A 306 -35.35 2.30 10.35
C ASN A 306 -36.08 1.53 9.25
N ALA A 307 -35.34 0.83 8.36
CA ALA A 307 -35.90 -0.04 7.35
C ALA A 307 -36.70 -1.20 7.95
N LEU A 308 -36.18 -1.85 9.00
CA LEU A 308 -36.92 -2.94 9.66
C LEU A 308 -38.14 -2.41 10.43
N LYS A 309 -38.05 -1.24 11.08
CA LYS A 309 -39.22 -0.58 11.70
C LYS A 309 -40.29 -0.27 10.65
N ALA A 310 -39.90 0.27 9.50
CA ALA A 310 -40.81 0.55 8.40
C ALA A 310 -41.47 -0.74 7.88
N ALA A 311 -40.69 -1.82 7.71
CA ALA A 311 -41.20 -3.12 7.31
C ALA A 311 -42.17 -3.71 8.36
N VAL A 312 -41.88 -3.60 9.66
CA VAL A 312 -42.81 -4.06 10.73
C VAL A 312 -44.13 -3.30 10.71
N SER A 313 -44.10 -2.01 10.36
CA SER A 313 -45.31 -1.19 10.25
C SER A 313 -46.14 -1.49 9.00
N ARG A 314 -45.49 -1.77 7.86
CA ARG A 314 -46.15 -1.84 6.54
C ARG A 314 -46.37 -3.27 6.02
N CYS A 315 -45.68 -4.25 6.59
CA CYS A 315 -45.67 -5.65 6.13
C CYS A 315 -46.30 -6.58 7.19
N PRO A 316 -46.73 -7.80 6.82
CA PRO A 316 -47.33 -8.74 7.76
C PRO A 316 -46.28 -9.42 8.67
N LEU A 317 -45.61 -8.64 9.53
CA LEU A 317 -44.58 -9.08 10.46
C LEU A 317 -45.08 -8.95 11.90
N SER A 318 -45.33 -10.07 12.57
CA SER A 318 -45.78 -10.08 13.97
C SER A 318 -44.60 -10.22 14.93
N ASN A 319 -44.56 -9.38 15.97
CA ASN A 319 -43.60 -9.45 17.09
C ASN A 319 -42.11 -9.48 16.70
N GLN A 320 -41.74 -8.87 15.57
CA GLN A 320 -40.35 -8.82 15.13
C GLN A 320 -39.57 -7.75 15.93
N PRO A 321 -38.50 -8.11 16.66
CA PRO A 321 -37.64 -7.13 17.29
C PRO A 321 -36.93 -6.27 16.24
N THR A 322 -36.78 -4.98 16.52
CA THR A 322 -36.10 -4.01 15.65
C THR A 322 -34.84 -3.41 16.28
N SER A 323 -34.58 -3.71 17.55
CA SER A 323 -33.38 -3.23 18.24
C SER A 323 -32.18 -4.08 17.81
N ALA A 324 -31.04 -3.43 17.58
CA ALA A 324 -29.78 -4.13 17.32
C ALA A 324 -29.40 -5.03 18.51
N LYS A 325 -28.64 -6.10 18.22
CA LYS A 325 -27.97 -6.91 19.24
C LYS A 325 -26.76 -6.16 19.81
N ASP A 326 -26.34 -6.59 20.99
CA ASP A 326 -25.14 -6.07 21.63
C ASP A 326 -23.90 -6.33 20.77
N SER A 327 -22.91 -5.45 20.88
CA SER A 327 -21.67 -5.57 20.14
C SER A 327 -20.97 -6.89 20.54
N PRO A 328 -20.31 -7.59 19.59
CA PRO A 328 -19.46 -8.74 19.92
C PRO A 328 -18.17 -8.32 20.61
N PHE A 329 -17.84 -7.02 20.55
CA PHE A 329 -16.80 -6.40 21.36
C PHE A 329 -17.40 -5.99 22.71
N PRO A 330 -16.61 -6.02 23.80
CA PRO A 330 -17.06 -5.42 25.06
C PRO A 330 -17.56 -4.01 24.77
N SER A 331 -18.57 -3.57 25.53
CA SER A 331 -18.90 -2.15 25.53
C SER A 331 -17.59 -1.45 25.85
N GLU A 332 -17.10 -0.64 24.91
CA GLU A 332 -16.04 0.30 25.23
C GLU A 332 -16.50 0.95 26.51
N THR A 333 -15.69 0.84 27.57
CA THR A 333 -15.81 1.83 28.62
C THR A 333 -15.82 3.13 27.86
N THR A 334 -16.93 3.86 27.93
CA THR A 334 -16.94 5.26 27.56
C THR A 334 -15.99 5.92 28.55
N GLU A 335 -14.69 5.71 28.35
CA GLU A 335 -13.75 6.78 28.55
C GLU A 335 -14.38 7.91 27.75
N ASP A 336 -14.80 8.95 28.47
CA ASP A 336 -15.18 10.20 27.85
C ASP A 336 -14.19 10.43 26.72
N ALA A 337 -14.69 10.47 25.46
CA ALA A 337 -13.84 10.62 24.29
C ALA A 337 -12.80 11.68 24.64
N ILE A 338 -11.52 11.25 24.74
CA ILE A 338 -10.49 12.04 25.41
C ILE A 338 -10.43 13.35 24.65
N CYS A 339 -10.97 14.39 25.26
CA CYS A 339 -10.96 15.70 24.67
C CYS A 339 -9.62 16.29 25.02
N LEU A 340 -8.61 16.06 24.18
CA LEU A 340 -7.23 16.47 24.45
C LEU A 340 -7.09 17.97 24.76
N SER A 341 -8.03 18.80 24.32
CA SER A 341 -8.10 20.23 24.64
C SER A 341 -8.83 20.55 25.96
N ASP A 342 -9.57 19.59 26.51
CA ASP A 342 -10.58 19.74 27.56
C ASP A 342 -11.73 20.70 27.21
N VAL A 343 -11.86 21.11 25.95
CA VAL A 343 -12.87 22.07 25.49
C VAL A 343 -14.00 21.38 24.72
N LYS A 344 -15.18 21.39 25.34
CA LYS A 344 -16.42 20.95 24.71
C LYS A 344 -17.23 22.16 24.21
N TYR A 345 -17.85 22.01 23.05
CA TYR A 345 -18.75 22.99 22.45
C TYR A 345 -20.09 22.32 22.12
N VAL A 346 -21.20 23.01 22.39
CA VAL A 346 -22.53 22.55 22.00
C VAL A 346 -22.94 23.27 20.73
N THR A 347 -23.15 22.52 19.66
CA THR A 347 -23.45 23.04 18.32
C THR A 347 -24.74 23.84 18.30
N GLN A 348 -24.76 24.89 17.49
CA GLN A 348 -25.88 25.79 17.26
C GLN A 348 -26.36 25.69 15.81
N SER A 349 -27.58 26.16 15.55
CA SER A 349 -28.14 26.15 14.20
C SER A 349 -27.25 26.97 13.25
N GLY A 350 -26.80 26.35 12.15
CA GLY A 350 -25.94 26.99 11.15
C GLY A 350 -24.43 26.87 11.43
N ASP A 351 -24.03 26.13 12.47
CA ASP A 351 -22.63 25.78 12.66
C ASP A 351 -22.16 24.78 11.59
N THR A 352 -20.93 24.97 11.12
CA THR A 352 -20.23 24.10 10.17
C THR A 352 -18.83 23.83 10.69
N CYS A 353 -18.17 22.77 10.22
CA CYS A 353 -16.78 22.50 10.58
C CYS A 353 -15.89 23.70 10.26
N ASP A 354 -16.10 24.35 9.11
CA ASP A 354 -15.34 25.54 8.70
C ASP A 354 -15.63 26.78 9.57
N SER A 355 -16.89 27.02 9.92
CA SER A 355 -17.24 28.19 10.75
C SER A 355 -16.67 28.04 12.17
N LEU A 356 -16.73 26.83 12.72
CA LEU A 356 -16.15 26.50 14.02
C LEU A 356 -14.62 26.47 13.96
N ALA A 357 -14.03 25.92 12.90
CA ALA A 357 -12.59 25.88 12.69
C ALA A 357 -11.97 27.28 12.64
N LEU A 358 -12.59 28.20 11.89
CA LEU A 358 -12.15 29.60 11.84
C LEU A 358 -12.36 30.32 13.17
N LYS A 359 -13.50 30.09 13.83
CA LYS A 359 -13.83 30.72 15.11
C LYS A 359 -12.90 30.30 16.23
N TYR A 360 -12.46 29.03 16.22
CA TYR A 360 -11.69 28.44 17.32
C TYR A 360 -10.23 28.17 16.98
N SER A 361 -9.79 28.54 15.77
CA SER A 361 -8.42 28.34 15.27
C SER A 361 -7.99 26.87 15.37
N VAL A 362 -8.75 26.02 14.71
CA VAL A 362 -8.54 24.57 14.66
C VAL A 362 -8.76 24.05 13.23
N SER A 363 -8.40 22.79 12.93
CA SER A 363 -8.69 22.20 11.62
C SER A 363 -10.14 21.72 11.51
N SER A 364 -10.79 21.98 10.38
CA SER A 364 -12.12 21.46 10.04
C SER A 364 -12.12 19.93 10.05
N ALA A 365 -11.11 19.32 9.44
CA ALA A 365 -10.96 17.87 9.40
C ALA A 365 -10.77 17.27 10.79
N ALA A 366 -10.03 17.95 11.67
CA ALA A 366 -9.85 17.50 13.04
C ALA A 366 -11.14 17.60 13.88
N ILE A 367 -11.99 18.61 13.62
CA ILE A 367 -13.34 18.67 14.21
C ILE A 367 -14.15 17.47 13.72
N PHE A 368 -14.18 17.20 12.42
CA PHE A 368 -14.96 16.08 11.87
C PHE A 368 -14.49 14.73 12.40
N ILE A 369 -13.19 14.43 12.27
CA ILE A 369 -12.59 13.14 12.63
C ILE A 369 -12.66 12.90 14.14
N GLY A 370 -12.52 13.95 14.95
CA GLY A 370 -12.55 13.86 16.41
C GLY A 370 -13.96 13.73 17.00
N ASN A 371 -15.02 13.89 16.21
CA ASN A 371 -16.39 13.95 16.68
C ASN A 371 -17.31 13.05 15.83
N PRO A 372 -17.44 11.76 16.18
CA PRO A 372 -18.19 10.79 15.38
C PRO A 372 -19.70 11.10 15.25
N ASP A 373 -20.23 11.97 16.12
CA ASP A 373 -21.62 12.43 16.06
C ASP A 373 -21.87 13.48 14.96
N ILE A 374 -20.82 14.02 14.33
CA ILE A 374 -20.95 14.91 13.17
C ILE A 374 -21.11 14.07 11.91
N LEU A 375 -22.31 14.08 11.32
CA LEU A 375 -22.62 13.35 10.08
C LEU A 375 -22.33 14.16 8.81
N ASP A 376 -22.46 15.49 8.87
CA ASP A 376 -22.17 16.41 7.77
C ASP A 376 -21.47 17.66 8.30
N CYS A 377 -20.28 17.97 7.77
CA CYS A 377 -19.52 19.15 8.16
C CYS A 377 -20.12 20.47 7.71
N ASN A 378 -21.00 20.47 6.70
CA ASN A 378 -21.60 21.68 6.15
C ASN A 378 -22.97 22.00 6.78
N ASP A 379 -23.54 21.07 7.53
CA ASP A 379 -24.83 21.22 8.21
C ASP A 379 -24.85 20.40 9.51
N ILE A 380 -24.24 20.95 10.57
CA ILE A 380 -24.13 20.24 11.85
C ILE A 380 -25.44 20.39 12.62
N ASP A 381 -26.01 19.26 13.06
CA ASP A 381 -27.22 19.23 13.89
C ASP A 381 -27.02 20.07 15.17
N PRO A 382 -27.97 20.95 15.53
CA PRO A 382 -27.88 21.75 16.75
C PRO A 382 -28.08 20.89 18.01
N GLY A 383 -27.34 21.21 19.08
CA GLY A 383 -27.43 20.54 20.38
C GLY A 383 -26.49 19.34 20.56
N VAL A 384 -25.60 19.08 19.60
CA VAL A 384 -24.57 18.04 19.70
C VAL A 384 -23.37 18.57 20.49
N SER A 385 -22.90 17.81 21.47
CA SER A 385 -21.71 18.17 22.27
C SER A 385 -20.46 17.62 21.61
N ILE A 386 -19.67 18.49 20.99
CA ILE A 386 -18.43 18.15 20.29
C ILE A 386 -17.20 18.54 21.12
N CYS A 387 -16.11 17.77 21.02
CA CYS A 387 -14.79 18.15 21.47
C CYS A 387 -14.08 19.00 20.40
N LEU A 388 -13.61 20.19 20.78
CA LEU A 388 -12.76 20.98 19.90
C LEU A 388 -11.32 20.43 19.96
N PRO A 389 -10.63 20.21 18.83
CA PRO A 389 -9.25 19.74 18.85
C PRO A 389 -8.29 20.84 19.34
N LEU A 390 -7.01 20.50 19.51
CA LEU A 390 -6.00 21.47 19.95
C LEU A 390 -5.83 22.59 18.92
N GLN A 391 -5.62 23.82 19.42
CA GLN A 391 -5.46 24.99 18.56
C GLN A 391 -4.18 24.90 17.72
N CYS A 392 -4.29 25.41 16.50
CA CYS A 392 -3.21 25.56 15.53
C CYS A 392 -3.42 26.86 14.73
N SER A 393 -2.36 27.38 14.12
CA SER A 393 -2.55 28.38 13.06
C SER A 393 -3.27 27.72 11.89
N THR A 394 -4.23 28.43 11.31
CA THR A 394 -5.09 27.88 10.26
C THR A 394 -4.90 28.58 8.92
N TYR A 395 -5.05 27.83 7.83
CA TYR A 395 -5.20 28.36 6.48
C TYR A 395 -6.52 27.86 5.89
N LYS A 396 -7.30 28.75 5.28
CA LYS A 396 -8.55 28.39 4.59
C LYS A 396 -8.26 28.18 3.12
N LEU A 397 -8.51 26.96 2.63
CA LEU A 397 -8.29 26.59 1.23
C LEU A 397 -9.22 27.36 0.28
N GLU A 398 -8.64 27.97 -0.74
CA GLU A 398 -9.35 28.51 -1.90
C GLU A 398 -9.69 27.38 -2.89
N THR A 399 -10.61 27.65 -3.83
CA THR A 399 -11.17 26.62 -4.73
C THR A 399 -10.17 26.01 -5.71
N ASP A 400 -9.04 26.69 -5.96
CA ASP A 400 -7.97 26.28 -6.86
C ASP A 400 -6.66 25.97 -6.12
N ASP A 401 -6.68 25.95 -4.79
CA ASP A 401 -5.49 25.65 -4.01
C ASP A 401 -4.99 24.22 -4.23
N THR A 402 -3.68 24.09 -4.35
CA THR A 402 -2.93 22.84 -4.34
C THR A 402 -2.01 22.84 -3.12
N CYS A 403 -1.49 21.69 -2.70
CA CYS A 403 -0.44 21.70 -1.66
C CYS A 403 0.73 22.62 -2.02
N MET A 404 1.03 22.80 -3.32
CA MET A 404 2.08 23.70 -3.76
C MET A 404 1.71 25.18 -3.61
N SER A 405 0.49 25.59 -3.96
CA SER A 405 0.06 26.99 -3.75
C SER A 405 -0.07 27.30 -2.26
N VAL A 406 -0.55 26.35 -1.47
CA VAL A 406 -0.61 26.46 0.00
C VAL A 406 0.80 26.51 0.59
N ALA A 407 1.73 25.67 0.13
CA ALA A 407 3.14 25.72 0.52
C ALA A 407 3.75 27.10 0.25
N ILE A 408 3.47 27.68 -0.92
CA ILE A 408 3.93 29.03 -1.27
C ILE A 408 3.28 30.09 -0.36
N ALA A 409 1.97 30.00 -0.13
CA ALA A 409 1.21 30.98 0.67
C ALA A 409 1.61 30.95 2.15
N THR A 410 1.86 29.76 2.69
CA THR A 410 2.16 29.52 4.11
C THR A 410 3.67 29.51 4.40
N GLY A 411 4.50 29.31 3.39
CA GLY A 411 5.95 29.10 3.54
C GLY A 411 6.34 27.71 4.04
N LEU A 412 5.40 26.76 4.06
CA LEU A 412 5.64 25.38 4.49
C LEU A 412 6.07 24.49 3.32
N GLN A 413 6.80 23.42 3.60
CA GLN A 413 7.01 22.36 2.61
C GLN A 413 5.73 21.52 2.46
N PRO A 414 5.44 20.98 1.26
CA PRO A 414 4.29 20.09 1.06
C PRO A 414 4.24 18.92 2.05
N ASP A 415 5.39 18.34 2.40
CA ASP A 415 5.49 17.27 3.40
C ASP A 415 5.15 17.75 4.81
N THR A 416 5.47 19.00 5.15
CA THR A 416 5.06 19.61 6.42
C THR A 416 3.55 19.84 6.45
N ILE A 417 2.95 20.29 5.36
CA ILE A 417 1.48 20.44 5.26
C ILE A 417 0.79 19.10 5.49
N ARG A 418 1.32 18.02 4.89
CA ARG A 418 0.83 16.65 5.10
C ARG A 418 1.04 16.16 6.53
N LEU A 419 2.19 16.43 7.13
CA LEU A 419 2.47 16.06 8.52
C LEU A 419 1.46 16.71 9.49
N LEU A 420 1.09 17.96 9.22
CA LEU A 420 0.13 18.72 10.01
C LEU A 420 -1.33 18.36 9.71
N ASN A 421 -1.59 17.78 8.53
CA ASN A 421 -2.92 17.40 8.04
C ASN A 421 -2.86 15.99 7.41
N PRO A 422 -2.77 14.91 8.22
CA PRO A 422 -2.43 13.57 7.73
C PRO A 422 -3.46 12.91 6.81
N TRP A 423 -4.66 13.49 6.71
CA TRP A 423 -5.69 13.08 5.76
C TRP A 423 -5.36 13.48 4.31
N ILE A 424 -4.36 14.35 4.09
CA ILE A 424 -3.87 14.69 2.76
C ILE A 424 -2.96 13.55 2.26
N HIS A 425 -3.32 12.99 1.10
CA HIS A 425 -2.64 11.87 0.47
C HIS A 425 -1.21 12.23 0.05
N GLU A 426 -0.42 11.21 -0.23
CA GLU A 426 0.99 11.36 -0.54
C GLU A 426 1.30 12.25 -1.75
N LEU A 427 0.46 12.18 -2.76
CA LEU A 427 0.58 13.01 -3.96
C LEU A 427 -0.22 14.31 -3.88
N CYS A 428 -0.78 14.65 -2.70
CA CYS A 428 -1.63 15.83 -2.48
C CYS A 428 -2.85 15.95 -3.43
N GLY A 429 -3.22 14.86 -4.12
CA GLY A 429 -4.28 14.86 -5.12
C GLY A 429 -5.69 14.97 -4.54
N ASN A 430 -5.84 14.78 -3.22
CA ASN A 430 -7.14 14.83 -2.54
C ASN A 430 -7.40 16.16 -1.80
N ILE A 431 -6.48 17.13 -1.84
CA ILE A 431 -6.59 18.36 -1.02
C ILE A 431 -7.88 19.14 -1.31
N GLN A 432 -8.37 19.11 -2.55
CA GLN A 432 -9.65 19.74 -2.93
C GLN A 432 -10.83 18.78 -2.79
N THR A 433 -10.72 17.53 -3.25
CA THR A 433 -11.83 16.57 -3.23
C THR A 433 -12.26 16.20 -1.81
N ALA A 434 -11.34 16.22 -0.85
CA ALA A 434 -11.66 15.98 0.55
C ALA A 434 -12.38 17.15 1.23
N THR A 435 -12.34 18.37 0.65
CA THR A 435 -12.98 19.55 1.27
C THR A 435 -14.50 19.46 1.32
N GLU A 436 -15.12 18.68 0.43
CA GLU A 436 -16.56 18.44 0.43
C GLU A 436 -17.02 17.75 1.71
N THR A 437 -16.18 16.85 2.25
CA THR A 437 -16.49 16.05 3.45
C THR A 437 -15.84 16.62 4.72
N LEU A 438 -14.58 17.07 4.63
CA LEU A 438 -13.77 17.43 5.80
C LEU A 438 -13.69 18.94 6.05
N GLY A 439 -14.26 19.76 5.18
CA GLY A 439 -14.12 21.22 5.22
C GLY A 439 -12.79 21.74 4.65
N ARG A 440 -12.62 23.06 4.68
CA ARG A 440 -11.55 23.80 3.98
C ARG A 440 -10.47 24.37 4.90
N VAL A 441 -10.60 24.27 6.22
CA VAL A 441 -9.65 24.88 7.16
C VAL A 441 -8.61 23.85 7.63
N ILE A 442 -7.35 24.11 7.30
CA ILE A 442 -6.22 23.22 7.61
C ILE A 442 -5.28 23.84 8.63
N CYS A 443 -4.53 23.02 9.37
CA CYS A 443 -3.48 23.50 10.26
C CYS A 443 -2.18 23.80 9.51
N THR A 444 -1.51 24.90 9.85
CA THR A 444 -0.19 25.31 9.35
C THR A 444 0.89 25.30 10.43
N THR A 445 0.51 24.97 11.67
CA THR A 445 1.43 24.66 12.77
C THR A 445 0.98 23.39 13.49
N THR A 446 1.90 22.76 14.24
CA THR A 446 1.58 21.59 15.07
C THR A 446 0.46 21.92 16.05
N PRO A 447 -0.63 21.14 16.10
CA PRO A 447 -1.66 21.30 17.13
C PRO A 447 -1.08 21.09 18.53
N GLY A 448 -1.22 22.07 19.41
CA GLY A 448 -0.55 22.02 20.73
C GLY A 448 -0.78 23.22 21.65
N GLY A 449 -1.55 24.22 21.22
CA GLY A 449 -1.88 25.38 22.05
C GLY A 449 -2.85 25.03 23.19
N LYS A 450 -2.69 25.68 24.35
CA LYS A 450 -3.78 25.77 25.34
C LYS A 450 -4.87 26.67 24.78
N TYR A 451 -6.11 26.22 24.86
CA TYR A 451 -7.24 27.01 24.39
C TYR A 451 -7.43 28.24 25.30
N GLU A 452 -7.08 29.42 24.79
CA GLU A 452 -7.23 30.69 25.50
C GLU A 452 -8.18 31.60 24.73
N HIS A 453 -9.48 31.59 25.08
CA HIS A 453 -10.42 32.56 24.52
C HIS A 453 -11.24 33.23 25.62
N ASP A 454 -10.91 34.49 25.88
CA ASP A 454 -11.80 35.46 26.54
C ASP A 454 -12.38 36.35 25.44
N VAL A 455 -13.70 36.38 25.30
CA VAL A 455 -14.36 37.01 24.14
C VAL A 455 -14.48 38.50 24.37
N ASN A 456 -13.56 39.30 23.81
CA ASN A 456 -13.80 40.71 23.47
C ASN A 456 -12.66 41.33 22.63
N SER A 457 -12.83 41.35 21.30
CA SER A 457 -12.83 42.59 20.49
C SER A 457 -12.55 42.30 19.01
N THR A 458 -13.55 42.61 18.18
CA THR A 458 -13.50 43.26 16.86
C THR A 458 -12.32 43.02 15.91
N ASN A 459 -12.68 42.46 14.75
CA ASN A 459 -11.98 42.34 13.46
C ASN A 459 -11.20 41.04 13.25
N SER A 460 -11.79 40.21 12.39
CA SER A 460 -11.18 39.10 11.68
C SER A 460 -9.90 39.51 10.94
N ASP A 461 -8.74 39.13 11.47
CA ASP A 461 -7.51 38.75 10.73
C ASP A 461 -6.51 38.06 11.70
N PRO A 462 -5.82 36.96 11.34
CA PRO A 462 -5.09 36.09 12.27
C PRO A 462 -3.64 36.55 12.45
N ALA A 463 -3.39 37.32 13.51
CA ALA A 463 -2.05 37.46 14.09
C ALA A 463 -1.90 36.34 15.15
N TYR A 464 -0.92 35.44 15.10
CA TYR A 464 0.51 35.71 15.15
C TYR A 464 1.32 34.81 14.19
N SER A 465 1.84 35.41 13.13
CA SER A 465 2.92 34.85 12.31
C SER A 465 4.23 34.86 13.09
N GLU A 466 5.08 33.81 12.97
CA GLU A 466 6.45 33.85 13.52
C GLU A 466 7.28 34.98 12.85
N TYR A 467 6.92 35.35 11.61
CA TYR A 467 7.52 36.44 10.85
C TYR A 467 6.80 37.77 11.05
N ALA A 468 7.56 38.86 11.05
CA ALA A 468 7.01 40.21 10.95
C ALA A 468 6.88 40.66 9.48
N ASP A 469 5.85 41.46 9.20
CA ASP A 469 5.59 41.96 7.83
C ASP A 469 6.64 42.99 7.36
N LYS A 470 7.27 43.68 8.29
CA LYS A 470 8.29 44.71 8.00
C LYS A 470 9.30 44.83 9.13
N SER A 471 10.50 45.27 8.78
CA SER A 471 11.56 45.53 9.75
C SER A 471 11.30 46.84 10.49
N VAL A 472 11.68 46.87 11.77
CA VAL A 472 11.61 48.05 12.62
C VAL A 472 12.93 48.21 13.36
N SER A 473 13.32 49.45 13.65
CA SER A 473 14.56 49.72 14.37
C SER A 473 14.53 49.15 15.80
N PRO A 474 15.68 48.67 16.33
CA PRO A 474 15.75 48.17 17.70
C PRO A 474 15.48 49.28 18.74
N PRO A 475 15.09 48.92 19.98
CA PRO A 475 14.82 49.88 21.04
C PRO A 475 16.01 50.83 21.29
N LYS A 476 15.71 52.12 21.52
CA LYS A 476 16.75 53.15 21.70
C LYS A 476 17.63 52.84 22.92
N GLY A 477 18.92 52.61 22.70
CA GLY A 477 19.90 52.26 23.74
C GLY A 477 20.05 50.76 24.00
N ALA A 478 19.39 49.91 23.22
CA ALA A 478 19.56 48.46 23.27
C ALA A 478 20.97 48.02 22.87
N THR A 479 21.50 47.01 23.55
CA THR A 479 22.75 46.33 23.17
C THR A 479 22.39 45.07 22.39
N ILE A 480 22.54 45.10 21.06
CA ILE A 480 22.13 43.99 20.18
C ILE A 480 23.11 42.83 20.32
N ALA A 481 22.58 41.62 20.43
CA ALA A 481 23.38 40.41 20.50
C ALA A 481 24.12 40.14 19.18
N GLN A 482 25.35 39.63 19.27
CA GLN A 482 26.22 39.45 18.11
C GLN A 482 25.56 38.59 17.02
N GLY A 483 25.63 39.04 15.76
CA GLY A 483 25.10 38.31 14.61
C GLY A 483 23.58 38.40 14.41
N THR A 484 22.84 38.99 15.35
CA THR A 484 21.38 39.15 15.22
C THR A 484 21.01 39.93 13.97
N THR A 485 20.04 39.43 13.20
CA THR A 485 19.58 40.06 11.96
C THR A 485 18.97 41.45 12.21
N GLU A 486 19.26 42.41 11.34
CA GLU A 486 18.64 43.75 11.34
C GLU A 486 17.27 43.77 10.66
N TYR A 487 16.95 42.72 9.88
CA TYR A 487 15.64 42.50 9.25
C TYR A 487 14.65 41.95 10.27
N CYS A 488 14.42 42.69 11.34
CA CYS A 488 13.61 42.25 12.46
C CYS A 488 12.45 43.21 12.71
N GLY A 489 11.22 42.70 12.81
CA GLY A 489 10.04 43.50 13.15
C GLY A 489 9.67 43.47 14.63
N ARG A 490 10.22 42.54 15.42
CA ARG A 490 9.98 42.42 16.86
C ARG A 490 11.25 42.08 17.63
N TRP A 491 11.62 42.93 18.60
CA TRP A 491 12.86 42.83 19.38
C TRP A 491 12.57 42.49 20.84
N TYR A 492 13.42 41.68 21.48
CA TYR A 492 13.32 41.37 22.90
C TYR A 492 14.66 41.48 23.62
N THR A 493 14.68 42.15 24.78
CA THR A 493 15.87 42.26 25.64
C THR A 493 15.78 41.26 26.78
N VAL A 494 16.70 40.31 26.79
CA VAL A 494 16.74 39.21 27.76
C VAL A 494 16.91 39.74 29.18
N GLN A 495 16.08 39.26 30.09
CA GLN A 495 16.12 39.56 31.52
C GLN A 495 16.88 38.49 32.29
N LYS A 496 17.34 38.83 33.49
CA LYS A 496 18.03 37.88 34.36
C LYS A 496 17.06 36.76 34.78
N GLY A 497 17.37 35.52 34.40
CA GLY A 497 16.54 34.35 34.67
C GLY A 497 15.49 34.06 33.59
N ASP A 498 15.61 34.66 32.40
CA ASP A 498 14.99 34.11 31.18
C ASP A 498 15.67 32.80 30.78
N ASP A 499 14.88 31.89 30.22
CA ASP A 499 15.34 30.71 29.50
C ASP A 499 14.74 30.70 28.09
N CYS A 500 15.33 29.91 27.21
CA CYS A 500 14.97 29.90 25.80
C CYS A 500 13.50 29.51 25.58
N ALA A 501 13.00 28.50 26.31
CA ALA A 501 11.63 28.05 26.17
C ALA A 501 10.63 29.19 26.49
N ARG A 502 10.88 29.96 27.56
CA ARG A 502 10.04 31.12 27.90
C ARG A 502 10.04 32.18 26.81
N VAL A 503 11.21 32.52 26.28
CA VAL A 503 11.35 33.56 25.23
C VAL A 503 10.68 33.14 23.93
N LEU A 504 10.88 31.89 23.49
CA LEU A 504 10.26 31.36 22.26
C LEU A 504 8.74 31.31 22.36
N VAL A 505 8.21 30.80 23.48
CA VAL A 505 6.77 30.71 23.73
C VAL A 505 6.14 32.09 23.82
N GLN A 506 6.76 33.02 24.57
CA GLN A 506 6.24 34.37 24.77
C GLN A 506 6.14 35.17 23.46
N HIS A 507 7.01 34.89 22.49
CA HIS A 507 7.07 35.64 21.24
C HIS A 507 6.57 34.88 20.01
N HIS A 508 6.10 33.65 20.20
CA HIS A 508 5.56 32.79 19.15
C HIS A 508 6.56 32.65 17.99
N ILE A 509 7.79 32.23 18.31
CA ILE A 509 8.86 32.00 17.34
C ILE A 509 9.48 30.62 17.60
N SER A 510 9.67 29.82 16.54
CA SER A 510 10.30 28.50 16.67
C SER A 510 11.78 28.61 17.04
N LEU A 511 12.33 27.60 17.71
CA LEU A 511 13.76 27.55 18.06
C LEU A 511 14.65 27.66 16.81
N LEU A 512 14.26 27.00 15.72
CA LEU A 512 14.97 27.05 14.43
C LEU A 512 14.97 28.46 13.84
N LEU A 513 13.81 29.13 13.80
CA LEU A 513 13.72 30.48 13.28
C LEU A 513 14.44 31.49 14.18
N PHE A 514 14.33 31.32 15.50
CA PHE A 514 14.98 32.17 16.48
C PHE A 514 16.51 32.06 16.42
N THR A 515 17.07 30.86 16.36
CA THR A 515 18.53 30.65 16.24
C THR A 515 19.05 31.08 14.86
N SER A 516 18.25 30.94 13.80
CA SER A 516 18.57 31.49 12.48
C SER A 516 18.61 33.03 12.49
N ALA A 517 17.66 33.67 13.19
CA ALA A 517 17.61 35.13 13.33
C ALA A 517 18.72 35.66 14.26
N ASN A 518 19.22 34.81 15.16
CA ASN A 518 20.18 35.15 16.21
C ASN A 518 21.34 34.13 16.28
N PRO A 519 22.30 34.16 15.33
CA PRO A 519 23.40 33.20 15.24
C PRO A 519 24.35 33.10 16.45
N SER A 520 24.29 34.04 17.41
CA SER A 520 25.00 33.92 18.70
C SER A 520 24.36 32.91 19.66
N VAL A 521 23.19 32.37 19.31
CA VAL A 521 22.42 31.41 20.08
C VAL A 521 22.36 30.11 19.28
N SER A 522 22.88 29.02 19.85
CA SER A 522 22.77 27.69 19.24
C SER A 522 21.47 27.00 19.65
N GLN A 523 21.00 26.04 18.84
CA GLN A 523 19.83 25.22 19.17
C GLN A 523 20.07 24.39 20.44
N ASP A 524 21.27 23.81 20.59
CA ASP A 524 21.60 22.91 21.70
C ASP A 524 21.86 23.65 23.02
N THR A 525 22.32 24.90 22.94
CA THR A 525 22.73 25.70 24.10
C THR A 525 21.90 26.98 24.27
N CYS A 526 20.71 27.03 23.66
CA CYS A 526 19.92 28.26 23.56
C CYS A 526 19.74 28.99 24.90
N SER A 527 19.33 28.29 25.96
CA SER A 527 19.11 28.91 27.27
C SER A 527 20.38 29.45 27.94
N SER A 528 21.55 28.83 27.68
CA SER A 528 22.83 29.32 28.22
C SER A 528 23.46 30.43 27.36
N ASP A 529 23.09 30.50 26.09
CA ASP A 529 23.60 31.50 25.14
C ASP A 529 22.84 32.84 25.22
N LEU A 530 21.66 32.85 25.86
CA LEU A 530 20.92 34.07 26.16
C LEU A 530 21.63 34.88 27.26
N ILE A 531 22.17 36.04 26.88
CA ILE A 531 22.90 36.93 27.79
C ILE A 531 21.94 37.99 28.34
N PRO A 532 21.68 38.05 29.66
CA PRO A 532 20.86 39.09 30.27
C PRO A 532 21.37 40.50 29.93
N GLY A 533 20.47 41.36 29.44
CA GLY A 533 20.75 42.72 29.00
C GLY A 533 21.06 42.85 27.50
N GLN A 534 21.21 41.75 26.75
CA GLN A 534 21.30 41.79 25.29
C GLN A 534 19.94 41.67 24.61
N THR A 535 19.82 42.24 23.42
CA THR A 535 18.60 42.27 22.62
C THR A 535 18.72 41.37 21.40
N TYR A 536 17.71 40.51 21.22
CA TYR A 536 17.61 39.49 20.18
C TYR A 536 16.37 39.74 19.32
N CYS A 537 16.39 39.24 18.09
CA CYS A 537 15.25 39.27 17.18
C CYS A 537 14.27 38.13 17.52
N VAL A 538 13.03 38.46 17.84
CA VAL A 538 11.96 37.49 18.18
C VAL A 538 10.81 37.52 17.17
N GLY A 539 11.02 38.20 16.05
CA GLY A 539 10.08 38.27 14.94
C GLY A 539 10.79 38.80 13.69
N PRO A 540 11.64 37.98 13.05
CA PRO A 540 12.35 38.35 11.82
C PRO A 540 11.36 38.59 10.68
N THR A 541 11.72 39.41 9.70
CA THR A 541 10.95 39.48 8.44
C THR A 541 11.38 38.34 7.51
N LYS A 542 10.58 38.05 6.48
CA LYS A 542 10.95 37.04 5.47
C LYS A 542 12.28 37.38 4.76
N ASP A 543 12.59 38.67 4.66
CA ASP A 543 13.86 39.15 4.08
C ASP A 543 15.09 38.75 4.90
N ALA A 544 14.92 38.39 6.18
CA ALA A 544 16.02 37.97 7.06
C ALA A 544 16.65 36.63 6.65
N PHE A 545 15.94 35.80 5.87
CA PHE A 545 16.36 34.45 5.49
C PHE A 545 16.20 34.18 4.00
N VAL A 546 16.19 35.23 3.18
CA VAL A 546 16.44 35.05 1.74
C VAL A 546 17.90 34.64 1.59
N ASP A 547 18.19 33.38 1.91
CA ASP A 547 19.35 32.71 1.40
C ASP A 547 19.01 32.39 -0.05
N ARG A 548 19.64 33.11 -0.97
CA ARG A 548 19.64 32.71 -2.37
C ARG A 548 20.50 31.45 -2.42
N THR A 549 19.97 30.29 -2.01
CA THR A 549 20.52 29.03 -2.52
C THR A 549 20.46 29.16 -4.03
N PRO A 550 21.60 29.24 -4.73
CA PRO A 550 21.57 29.44 -6.16
C PRO A 550 20.86 28.22 -6.71
N ILE A 551 19.71 28.44 -7.38
CA ILE A 551 19.22 27.45 -8.33
C ILE A 551 20.44 27.11 -9.19
N PRO A 552 20.86 25.82 -9.26
CA PRO A 552 22.06 25.45 -9.98
C PRO A 552 22.01 26.09 -11.37
N PRO A 553 23.13 26.63 -11.88
CA PRO A 553 23.15 27.15 -13.23
C PRO A 553 22.65 26.06 -14.19
N TYR A 554 21.78 26.44 -15.12
CA TYR A 554 21.31 25.56 -16.17
C TYR A 554 21.92 25.98 -17.49
N TRP A 555 22.20 25.00 -18.34
CA TRP A 555 22.66 25.21 -19.71
C TRP A 555 21.61 24.73 -20.70
N ARG A 556 21.45 25.49 -21.78
CA ARG A 556 20.59 25.12 -22.90
C ARG A 556 21.35 24.15 -23.80
N TYR A 557 20.81 22.94 -23.97
CA TYR A 557 21.41 21.90 -24.81
C TYR A 557 20.85 21.83 -26.22
N GLY A 558 19.74 22.52 -26.46
CA GLY A 558 19.24 22.78 -27.81
C GLY A 558 17.76 22.46 -27.97
N CYS A 559 17.32 22.51 -29.23
CA CYS A 559 15.95 22.21 -29.62
C CYS A 559 15.87 20.78 -30.17
N TYR A 560 15.02 19.94 -29.59
CA TYR A 560 14.88 18.53 -29.94
C TYR A 560 13.48 18.21 -30.48
N ALA A 561 13.36 17.34 -31.47
CA ALA A 561 12.07 16.93 -32.01
C ALA A 561 11.26 16.14 -30.97
N ARG A 562 9.97 16.48 -30.72
CA ARG A 562 9.16 15.74 -29.74
C ARG A 562 8.94 14.28 -30.11
N GLN A 563 8.85 13.94 -31.40
CA GLN A 563 8.59 12.58 -31.90
C GLN A 563 9.46 12.26 -33.12
N GLN A 564 10.00 11.04 -33.20
CA GLN A 564 10.66 10.50 -34.41
C GLN A 564 10.03 9.15 -34.81
N ASP A 565 10.31 8.67 -36.04
CA ASP A 565 9.73 7.54 -36.82
C ASP A 565 9.40 6.20 -36.10
N THR A 566 9.64 6.07 -34.80
CA THR A 566 9.17 4.96 -33.96
C THR A 566 7.97 5.47 -33.15
N GLY A 567 6.76 5.30 -33.68
CA GLY A 567 5.55 5.96 -33.18
C GLY A 567 5.10 5.63 -31.76
N ASN A 568 5.89 5.96 -30.72
CA ASN A 568 5.47 6.10 -29.32
C ASN A 568 6.51 6.65 -28.31
N HIS A 569 7.70 7.15 -28.71
CA HIS A 569 8.65 7.70 -27.73
C HIS A 569 8.97 9.18 -27.96
N SER A 570 8.78 10.00 -26.92
CA SER A 570 9.24 11.39 -26.86
C SER A 570 10.64 11.51 -26.25
N VAL A 571 11.34 12.62 -26.55
CA VAL A 571 12.72 12.96 -26.11
C VAL A 571 12.87 12.94 -24.59
N LEU A 572 11.80 13.30 -23.86
CA LEU A 572 11.65 13.16 -22.41
C LEU A 572 10.32 12.43 -22.13
N ILE A 573 10.29 11.49 -21.18
CA ILE A 573 9.16 10.55 -20.95
C ILE A 573 8.07 11.14 -20.04
N PHE A 574 8.48 11.82 -18.97
CA PHE A 574 7.67 11.98 -17.76
C PHE A 574 6.97 13.34 -17.67
N ASP A 575 5.76 13.27 -17.11
CA ASP A 575 4.75 14.31 -16.84
C ASP A 575 4.86 15.55 -17.71
N GLU A 576 4.08 15.57 -18.80
CA GLU A 576 3.67 16.84 -19.39
C GLU A 576 2.76 17.57 -18.39
N VAL A 577 3.37 18.37 -17.52
CA VAL A 577 2.61 19.21 -16.59
C VAL A 577 2.21 20.47 -17.33
N ASN A 578 0.94 20.52 -17.74
CA ASN A 578 0.34 21.66 -18.46
C ASN A 578 0.06 22.89 -17.57
N HIS A 579 0.53 22.88 -16.31
CA HIS A 579 0.00 23.78 -15.28
C HIS A 579 1.01 24.40 -14.30
N VAL A 580 2.29 24.52 -14.67
CA VAL A 580 3.20 25.45 -13.96
C VAL A 580 2.92 26.87 -14.46
N LYS A 581 2.10 27.64 -13.74
CA LYS A 581 1.74 29.02 -14.10
C LYS A 581 2.21 30.01 -13.02
N PRO A 582 2.98 31.05 -13.36
CA PRO A 582 3.52 31.38 -14.68
C PRO A 582 4.68 30.45 -15.10
N MET A 583 4.69 29.96 -16.35
CA MET A 583 5.77 29.12 -16.87
C MET A 583 7.02 29.95 -17.14
N SER A 584 8.18 29.44 -16.71
CA SER A 584 9.51 29.96 -17.04
C SER A 584 10.53 28.83 -16.98
N ILE A 585 11.72 29.03 -17.56
CA ILE A 585 12.81 28.05 -17.51
C ILE A 585 13.14 27.69 -16.06
N VAL A 586 13.23 28.70 -15.18
CA VAL A 586 13.53 28.54 -13.76
C VAL A 586 12.41 27.81 -13.01
N ALA A 587 11.15 28.08 -13.35
CA ALA A 587 10.01 27.41 -12.75
C ALA A 587 10.00 25.91 -13.10
N CYS A 588 10.25 25.55 -14.36
CA CYS A 588 10.37 24.17 -14.78
C CYS A 588 11.58 23.48 -14.15
N GLN A 589 12.73 24.15 -14.09
CA GLN A 589 13.92 23.64 -13.41
C GLN A 589 13.65 23.34 -11.93
N SER A 590 13.03 24.29 -11.22
CA SER A 590 12.73 24.13 -9.78
C SER A 590 11.78 22.96 -9.54
N TYR A 591 10.78 22.81 -10.42
CA TYR A 591 9.85 21.68 -10.40
C TYR A 591 10.58 20.34 -10.64
N CYS A 592 11.38 20.21 -11.70
CA CYS A 592 12.08 18.95 -11.95
C CYS A 592 13.08 18.61 -10.84
N LEU A 593 13.78 19.61 -10.29
CA LEU A 593 14.70 19.42 -9.17
C LEU A 593 13.99 18.98 -7.89
N SER A 594 12.72 19.38 -7.63
CA SER A 594 11.98 18.89 -6.46
C SER A 594 11.70 17.39 -6.53
N TYR A 595 11.73 16.80 -7.73
CA TYR A 595 11.62 15.35 -7.96
C TYR A 595 12.98 14.69 -8.20
N SER A 596 14.09 15.39 -7.94
CA SER A 596 15.47 14.91 -8.20
C SER A 596 15.73 14.54 -9.67
N TRP A 597 15.06 15.23 -10.60
CA TRP A 597 15.28 15.11 -12.04
C TRP A 597 16.10 16.29 -12.56
N TYR A 598 17.20 15.97 -13.24
CA TYR A 598 18.21 16.95 -13.62
C TYR A 598 18.15 17.37 -15.09
N VAL A 599 17.43 16.60 -15.93
CA VAL A 599 17.15 16.96 -17.32
C VAL A 599 15.71 17.46 -17.39
N PHE A 600 15.52 18.64 -17.96
CA PHE A 600 14.19 19.23 -18.09
C PHE A 600 14.01 19.90 -19.45
N GLY A 601 12.77 19.96 -19.91
CA GLY A 601 12.40 20.47 -21.22
C GLY A 601 11.18 21.35 -21.14
N LEU A 602 11.15 22.38 -21.97
CA LEU A 602 9.99 23.25 -22.12
C LEU A 602 9.39 23.09 -23.51
N GLN A 603 8.06 23.08 -23.59
CA GLN A 603 7.33 22.94 -24.83
C GLN A 603 6.06 23.80 -24.82
N ASN A 604 5.63 24.24 -26.01
CA ASN A 604 4.35 24.89 -26.26
C ASN A 604 4.09 26.19 -25.45
N GLY A 605 5.10 26.73 -24.77
CA GLY A 605 4.97 27.91 -23.92
C GLY A 605 4.49 27.64 -22.49
N ASP A 606 3.89 26.47 -22.23
CA ASP A 606 3.23 26.15 -20.97
C ASP A 606 3.43 24.72 -20.46
N SER A 607 4.11 23.85 -21.21
CA SER A 607 4.46 22.50 -20.79
C SER A 607 5.87 22.43 -20.23
N CYS A 608 6.01 21.84 -19.04
CA CYS A 608 7.29 21.41 -18.47
C CYS A 608 7.38 19.89 -18.55
N LEU A 609 8.53 19.38 -18.97
CA LEU A 609 8.85 17.97 -19.12
C LEU A 609 10.08 17.69 -18.27
N CYS A 610 10.06 16.62 -17.48
CA CYS A 610 11.18 16.27 -16.62
C CYS A 610 11.68 14.86 -16.91
N ASP A 611 12.98 14.66 -16.77
CA ASP A 611 13.59 13.36 -16.92
C ASP A 611 14.90 13.23 -16.15
N SER A 612 15.30 11.98 -15.96
CA SER A 612 16.61 11.63 -15.43
C SER A 612 17.70 11.62 -16.51
N ARG A 613 17.33 11.38 -17.78
CA ARG A 613 18.26 11.27 -18.92
C ARG A 613 17.60 11.75 -20.22
N LEU A 614 18.40 12.23 -21.17
CA LEU A 614 17.99 12.45 -22.56
C LEU A 614 17.91 11.11 -23.29
N ARG A 615 16.75 10.76 -23.87
CA ARG A 615 16.52 9.42 -24.44
C ARG A 615 17.34 9.09 -25.70
N MET A 616 17.49 7.79 -25.98
CA MET A 616 18.01 7.32 -27.26
C MET A 616 17.17 7.84 -28.43
N ASP A 617 17.81 8.10 -29.56
CA ASP A 617 17.22 8.73 -30.76
C ASP A 617 16.75 10.19 -30.59
N SER A 618 17.09 10.86 -29.48
CA SER A 618 16.83 12.29 -29.32
C SER A 618 17.50 13.09 -30.44
N ARG A 619 16.69 13.61 -31.37
CA ARG A 619 17.17 14.32 -32.55
C ARG A 619 17.13 15.83 -32.35
N LEU A 620 18.31 16.45 -32.45
CA LEU A 620 18.43 17.89 -32.57
C LEU A 620 17.75 18.38 -33.85
N VAL A 621 16.89 19.38 -33.72
CA VAL A 621 16.28 20.11 -34.84
C VAL A 621 16.84 21.52 -34.90
N ASP A 622 16.49 22.25 -35.95
CA ASP A 622 16.87 23.65 -36.07
C ASP A 622 16.29 24.47 -34.90
N ASP A 623 17.08 25.37 -34.33
CA ASP A 623 16.67 26.19 -33.17
C ASP A 623 15.43 27.04 -33.45
N SER A 624 15.15 27.37 -34.73
CA SER A 624 13.91 28.05 -35.14
C SER A 624 12.64 27.26 -34.83
N LYS A 625 12.74 25.97 -34.51
CA LYS A 625 11.61 25.13 -34.10
C LYS A 625 11.22 25.32 -32.64
N CYS A 626 12.08 25.87 -31.79
CA CYS A 626 11.78 26.22 -30.40
C CYS A 626 11.55 27.73 -30.30
N ASN A 627 10.44 28.21 -30.88
CA ASN A 627 10.14 29.63 -31.11
C ASN A 627 8.92 30.15 -30.34
N ILE A 628 8.38 29.38 -29.39
CA ILE A 628 7.22 29.77 -28.59
C ILE A 628 7.67 30.38 -27.27
N HIS A 629 7.12 31.53 -26.90
CA HIS A 629 7.40 32.22 -25.64
C HIS A 629 6.65 31.58 -24.46
N CYS A 630 7.24 31.67 -23.26
CA CYS A 630 6.60 31.19 -22.05
C CYS A 630 5.35 32.02 -21.69
N ASN A 631 4.29 31.37 -21.21
CA ASN A 631 3.00 32.02 -20.90
C ASN A 631 3.04 33.05 -19.73
N GLY A 632 4.14 33.11 -18.98
CA GLY A 632 4.33 33.94 -17.79
C GLY A 632 4.74 35.40 -18.01
N ASN A 633 4.50 35.99 -19.20
CA ASN A 633 4.98 37.34 -19.57
C ASN A 633 6.51 37.50 -19.43
N THR A 634 7.25 36.51 -19.92
CA THR A 634 8.73 36.53 -19.95
C THR A 634 9.25 36.63 -21.38
N THR A 635 10.49 37.07 -21.57
CA THR A 635 11.17 37.05 -22.89
C THR A 635 11.76 35.69 -23.25
N ASN A 636 11.71 34.71 -22.34
CA ASN A 636 12.29 33.39 -22.55
C ASN A 636 11.47 32.56 -23.54
N LEU A 637 12.17 31.71 -24.30
CA LEU A 637 11.57 30.70 -25.17
C LEU A 637 11.34 29.42 -24.37
N CYS A 638 10.17 28.82 -24.57
CA CYS A 638 9.65 27.64 -23.90
C CYS A 638 9.28 26.57 -24.94
N GLY A 639 10.24 26.24 -25.82
CA GLY A 639 10.07 25.21 -26.85
C GLY A 639 9.24 25.63 -28.05
N GLY A 640 8.65 24.66 -28.73
CA GLY A 640 7.84 24.81 -29.93
C GLY A 640 6.62 23.89 -29.93
N SER A 641 5.84 23.88 -31.01
CA SER A 641 4.65 23.00 -31.12
C SER A 641 5.04 21.53 -31.08
N ASP A 642 6.10 21.17 -31.82
CA ASP A 642 6.60 19.79 -31.99
C ASP A 642 8.08 19.66 -31.60
N ALA A 643 8.58 20.59 -30.79
CA ALA A 643 9.96 20.63 -30.38
C ALA A 643 10.11 21.01 -28.91
N VAL A 644 10.96 20.28 -28.21
CA VAL A 644 11.26 20.46 -26.79
C VAL A 644 12.59 21.19 -26.66
N GLN A 645 12.61 22.29 -25.92
CA GLN A 645 13.85 22.99 -25.60
C GLN A 645 14.42 22.41 -24.30
N VAL A 646 15.56 21.73 -24.39
CA VAL A 646 16.12 20.93 -23.30
C VAL A 646 17.22 21.67 -22.55
N PHE A 647 17.22 21.52 -21.23
CA PHE A 647 18.14 22.11 -20.28
C PHE A 647 18.59 21.08 -19.22
N SER A 648 19.77 21.29 -18.66
CA SER A 648 20.32 20.54 -17.52
C SER A 648 21.47 21.33 -16.91
N ASP A 649 21.91 20.96 -15.70
CA ASP A 649 23.26 21.31 -15.22
C ASP A 649 24.33 20.61 -16.08
N GLU A 650 25.48 21.26 -16.26
CA GLU A 650 26.59 20.78 -17.11
C GLU A 650 27.19 19.46 -16.64
N SER A 651 27.29 19.26 -15.34
CA SER A 651 27.85 18.05 -14.74
C SER A 651 26.84 16.90 -14.65
N LEU A 652 25.54 17.21 -14.73
CA LEU A 652 24.44 16.28 -14.49
C LEU A 652 23.71 15.82 -15.76
N LEU A 653 24.06 16.36 -16.94
CA LEU A 653 23.46 15.89 -18.17
C LEU A 653 23.84 14.42 -18.41
N ARG A 654 22.81 13.57 -18.49
CA ARG A 654 22.94 12.15 -18.81
C ARG A 654 22.19 11.86 -20.11
N VAL A 655 22.79 11.02 -20.95
CA VAL A 655 22.20 10.56 -22.22
C VAL A 655 22.00 9.06 -22.13
N GLU A 656 20.84 8.58 -22.54
CA GLU A 656 20.53 7.16 -22.65
C GLU A 656 21.32 6.54 -23.82
N HIS A 657 21.92 5.38 -23.57
CA HIS A 657 22.76 4.69 -24.53
C HIS A 657 22.71 3.18 -24.34
N THR A 658 23.10 2.43 -25.37
CA THR A 658 23.23 0.97 -25.33
C THR A 658 24.66 0.55 -25.68
N SER A 659 25.23 -0.40 -24.94
CA SER A 659 26.53 -1.02 -25.27
C SER A 659 26.36 -2.00 -26.44
N LEU A 660 27.20 -1.85 -27.46
CA LEU A 660 27.34 -2.79 -28.57
C LEU A 660 28.41 -3.86 -28.29
N GLY A 661 29.15 -3.72 -27.19
CA GLY A 661 30.15 -4.65 -26.69
C GLY A 661 31.60 -4.21 -26.95
N CYS A 662 32.52 -5.14 -26.70
CA CYS A 662 33.96 -4.90 -26.74
C CYS A 662 34.56 -5.19 -28.13
N PHE A 663 35.38 -4.28 -28.65
CA PHE A 663 35.98 -4.37 -29.99
C PHE A 663 37.51 -4.27 -29.92
N ILE A 664 38.19 -4.97 -30.84
CA ILE A 664 39.64 -4.89 -31.00
C ILE A 664 40.02 -3.52 -31.59
N GLN A 665 40.97 -2.83 -30.96
CA GLN A 665 41.54 -1.59 -31.48
C GLN A 665 43.06 -1.50 -31.26
N ASN A 666 43.73 -0.57 -31.94
CA ASN A 666 45.14 -0.24 -31.69
C ASN A 666 45.42 1.25 -31.95
N ASP A 667 46.59 1.70 -31.52
CA ASP A 667 47.05 3.11 -31.56
C ASP A 667 47.04 3.73 -32.97
N SER A 668 46.89 2.94 -34.04
CA SER A 668 46.88 3.38 -35.43
C SER A 668 45.53 3.22 -36.13
N LYS A 669 44.54 2.60 -35.47
CA LYS A 669 43.21 2.29 -36.02
C LYS A 669 42.14 2.32 -34.92
N HIS A 670 41.41 3.42 -34.83
CA HIS A 670 40.24 3.56 -33.96
C HIS A 670 39.02 2.84 -34.53
N VAL A 671 38.23 2.20 -33.64
CA VAL A 671 37.03 1.45 -34.02
C VAL A 671 35.94 2.36 -34.57
N LEU A 672 35.98 3.65 -34.22
CA LEU A 672 35.07 4.67 -34.72
C LEU A 672 35.79 5.63 -35.68
N ASP A 673 35.03 6.21 -36.60
CA ASP A 673 35.53 7.05 -37.71
C ASP A 673 35.71 8.54 -37.38
N GLY A 674 35.48 8.95 -36.14
CA GLY A 674 35.51 10.36 -35.76
C GLY A 674 36.60 10.71 -34.75
N GLU A 675 36.35 11.78 -33.99
CA GLU A 675 37.35 12.44 -33.18
C GLU A 675 37.55 11.76 -31.83
N THR A 676 38.80 11.75 -31.38
CA THR A 676 39.21 11.26 -30.06
C THR A 676 39.42 12.42 -29.10
N ILE A 677 38.96 12.24 -27.86
CA ILE A 677 38.93 13.22 -26.79
C ILE A 677 39.50 12.54 -25.54
N ASP A 678 40.57 13.11 -25.00
CA ASP A 678 41.18 12.64 -23.76
C ASP A 678 40.87 13.62 -22.63
N GLU A 679 40.17 13.15 -21.60
CA GLU A 679 39.86 13.93 -20.40
C GLU A 679 40.33 13.21 -19.14
N LYS A 680 40.64 13.97 -18.09
CA LYS A 680 41.20 13.43 -16.84
C LYS A 680 40.17 12.76 -15.94
N ASP A 681 38.89 13.02 -16.16
CA ASP A 681 37.72 12.60 -15.38
C ASP A 681 36.69 11.90 -16.29
N MET A 682 37.16 10.98 -17.13
CA MET A 682 36.31 10.28 -18.10
C MET A 682 35.38 9.27 -17.42
N SER A 683 34.13 9.28 -17.85
CA SER A 683 33.09 8.27 -17.56
C SER A 683 32.33 7.90 -18.83
N VAL A 684 31.61 6.79 -18.78
CA VAL A 684 30.72 6.36 -19.87
C VAL A 684 29.69 7.45 -20.16
N GLU A 685 29.09 8.01 -19.11
CA GLU A 685 28.08 9.07 -19.15
C GLU A 685 28.62 10.38 -19.73
N LYS A 686 29.85 10.77 -19.34
CA LYS A 686 30.49 11.97 -19.87
C LYS A 686 30.80 11.81 -21.36
N CYS A 687 31.33 10.65 -21.77
CA CYS A 687 31.60 10.35 -23.16
C CYS A 687 30.31 10.32 -24.00
N ALA A 688 29.24 9.70 -23.48
CA ALA A 688 27.92 9.70 -24.11
C ALA A 688 27.40 11.14 -24.33
N SER A 689 27.44 11.97 -23.28
CA SER A 689 27.01 13.37 -23.34
C SER A 689 27.81 14.18 -24.38
N ILE A 690 29.15 14.12 -24.33
CA ILE A 690 30.01 14.85 -25.27
C ILE A 690 29.76 14.40 -26.71
N CYS A 691 29.72 13.09 -26.96
CA CYS A 691 29.58 12.57 -28.31
C CYS A 691 28.20 12.85 -28.89
N THR A 692 27.12 12.70 -28.11
CA THR A 692 25.77 12.94 -28.61
C THR A 692 25.45 14.43 -28.75
N ILE A 693 25.86 15.26 -27.78
CA ILE A 693 25.44 16.66 -27.70
C ILE A 693 26.41 17.56 -28.46
N ASN A 694 27.71 17.46 -28.18
CA ASN A 694 28.71 18.37 -28.74
C ASN A 694 29.16 17.90 -30.12
N LYS A 695 29.44 16.60 -30.29
CA LYS A 695 29.92 16.03 -31.56
C LYS A 695 28.82 15.54 -32.48
N LYS A 696 27.58 15.43 -32.00
CA LYS A 696 26.40 14.97 -32.76
C LYS A 696 26.63 13.62 -33.42
N SER A 697 27.33 12.73 -32.71
CA SER A 697 27.75 11.40 -33.13
C SER A 697 26.75 10.34 -32.69
N ASP A 698 26.57 9.31 -33.53
CA ASP A 698 25.66 8.19 -33.28
C ASP A 698 26.28 7.09 -32.42
N PHE A 699 27.61 7.07 -32.37
CA PHE A 699 28.41 6.10 -31.64
C PHE A 699 29.45 6.83 -30.80
N PHE A 700 29.79 6.21 -29.68
CA PHE A 700 30.94 6.59 -28.89
C PHE A 700 31.65 5.34 -28.40
N SER A 701 32.95 5.44 -28.15
CA SER A 701 33.73 4.33 -27.60
C SER A 701 34.68 4.80 -26.53
N LEU A 702 34.85 3.99 -25.50
CA LEU A 702 35.80 4.25 -24.42
C LEU A 702 36.97 3.29 -24.46
N SER A 703 38.14 3.81 -24.14
CA SER A 703 39.36 3.02 -24.09
C SER A 703 40.43 3.55 -23.17
N GLU A 704 41.28 2.64 -22.71
CA GLU A 704 42.45 2.93 -21.87
C GLU A 704 42.11 3.72 -20.59
N GLY A 705 40.84 3.70 -20.14
CA GLY A 705 40.39 4.37 -18.92
C GLY A 705 40.04 5.86 -19.07
N SER A 706 40.60 6.56 -20.07
CA SER A 706 40.43 8.02 -20.25
C SER A 706 39.99 8.49 -21.63
N THR A 707 40.14 7.64 -22.64
CA THR A 707 40.01 8.05 -24.04
C THR A 707 38.59 7.80 -24.54
N CYS A 708 37.91 8.86 -24.97
CA CYS A 708 36.59 8.83 -25.57
C CYS A 708 36.70 9.13 -27.07
N THR A 709 36.20 8.26 -27.93
CA THR A 709 36.13 8.51 -29.37
C THR A 709 34.67 8.64 -29.79
N CYS A 710 34.32 9.71 -30.52
CA CYS A 710 32.98 9.92 -31.06
C CYS A 710 32.97 9.57 -32.55
N GLY A 711 31.96 8.86 -33.05
CA GLY A 711 31.91 8.46 -34.46
C GLY A 711 30.49 8.39 -35.03
N GLN A 712 30.40 8.47 -36.35
CA GLN A 712 29.15 8.26 -37.09
C GLN A 712 29.02 6.80 -37.54
N LYS A 713 30.14 6.07 -37.63
CA LYS A 713 30.17 4.69 -38.08
C LYS A 713 31.19 3.87 -37.29
N VAL A 714 30.84 2.62 -37.06
CA VAL A 714 31.81 1.60 -36.66
C VAL A 714 32.60 1.17 -37.88
N ALA A 715 33.93 1.18 -37.79
CA ALA A 715 34.81 0.87 -38.90
C ALA A 715 34.59 -0.57 -39.40
N THR A 716 34.62 -0.77 -40.73
CA THR A 716 34.32 -2.07 -41.34
C THR A 716 35.29 -3.19 -40.98
N TRP A 717 36.49 -2.84 -40.53
CA TRP A 717 37.50 -3.80 -40.07
C TRP A 717 37.33 -4.19 -38.59
N ALA A 718 36.52 -3.46 -37.83
CA ALA A 718 36.35 -3.67 -36.40
C ALA A 718 35.79 -5.07 -36.12
N LYS A 719 36.40 -5.77 -35.14
CA LYS A 719 35.99 -7.11 -34.73
C LYS A 719 35.60 -7.10 -33.27
N LYS A 720 34.39 -7.59 -32.98
CA LYS A 720 33.90 -7.81 -31.63
C LYS A 720 34.71 -8.94 -30.98
N THR A 721 35.01 -8.80 -29.69
CA THR A 721 35.75 -9.78 -28.89
C THR A 721 34.99 -10.09 -27.59
N ASP A 722 35.58 -10.90 -26.71
CA ASP A 722 35.00 -11.19 -25.41
C ASP A 722 34.81 -9.92 -24.58
N ALA A 723 33.64 -9.78 -23.95
CA ALA A 723 33.30 -8.60 -23.16
C ALA A 723 34.26 -8.40 -21.98
N GLY A 724 34.79 -9.48 -21.40
CA GLY A 724 35.75 -9.45 -20.30
C GLY A 724 37.12 -8.87 -20.66
N GLU A 725 37.40 -8.62 -21.94
CA GLU A 725 38.61 -7.93 -22.37
C GLU A 725 38.51 -6.40 -22.27
N CYS A 726 37.31 -5.85 -22.17
CA CYS A 726 37.06 -4.44 -21.84
C CYS A 726 36.93 -4.30 -20.31
N ASN A 727 38.04 -4.50 -19.60
CA ASN A 727 38.08 -4.59 -18.13
C ASN A 727 38.87 -3.46 -17.44
N VAL A 728 39.25 -2.43 -18.18
CA VAL A 728 39.92 -1.25 -17.61
C VAL A 728 38.86 -0.34 -17.04
N LYS A 729 38.99 0.03 -15.77
CA LYS A 729 38.06 0.94 -15.10
C LYS A 729 38.20 2.37 -15.60
N CYS A 730 37.10 3.10 -15.61
CA CYS A 730 37.10 4.54 -15.80
C CYS A 730 37.90 5.24 -14.67
N ILE A 731 38.57 6.35 -14.98
CA ILE A 731 39.46 7.03 -14.02
C ILE A 731 38.70 7.61 -12.81
N ASP A 732 37.43 7.98 -12.96
CA ASP A 732 36.67 8.72 -11.93
C ASP A 732 35.38 8.02 -11.44
N GLN A 733 35.12 6.77 -11.85
CA GLN A 733 33.85 6.09 -11.50
C GLN A 733 34.09 4.67 -10.98
N MET A 734 33.64 4.39 -9.74
CA MET A 734 33.71 3.06 -9.15
C MET A 734 32.62 2.16 -9.75
N GLY A 735 33.01 1.30 -10.69
CA GLY A 735 32.14 0.20 -11.16
C GLY A 735 32.10 0.05 -12.67
N ASP A 736 32.28 1.14 -13.41
CA ASP A 736 32.18 1.13 -14.87
C ASP A 736 33.50 0.86 -15.57
N THR A 737 33.41 0.22 -16.73
CA THR A 737 34.54 -0.08 -17.62
C THR A 737 34.65 0.97 -18.72
N CYS A 738 35.87 1.42 -18.97
CA CYS A 738 36.22 2.37 -20.02
C CYS A 738 37.15 1.66 -21.02
N GLY A 739 36.65 0.56 -21.60
CA GLY A 739 37.37 -0.28 -22.56
C GLY A 739 38.44 -1.18 -21.94
N GLY A 740 39.49 -1.49 -22.71
CA GLY A 740 40.58 -2.37 -22.29
C GLY A 740 41.88 -2.08 -23.03
N LYS A 741 42.98 -2.75 -22.66
CA LYS A 741 44.27 -2.53 -23.33
C LYS A 741 44.20 -3.00 -24.80
N GLY A 742 44.26 -2.06 -25.75
CA GLY A 742 44.00 -2.36 -27.17
C GLY A 742 42.55 -2.84 -27.42
N ARG A 743 41.61 -2.42 -26.58
CA ARG A 743 40.17 -2.72 -26.70
C ARG A 743 39.35 -1.45 -26.50
N ALA A 744 38.31 -1.29 -27.30
CA ALA A 744 37.35 -0.21 -27.17
C ALA A 744 35.99 -0.80 -26.82
N GLU A 745 35.37 -0.29 -25.77
CA GLU A 745 33.96 -0.56 -25.49
C GLU A 745 33.13 0.41 -26.31
N VAL A 746 32.28 -0.10 -27.20
CA VAL A 746 31.52 0.73 -28.15
C VAL A 746 30.06 0.79 -27.74
N HIS A 747 29.50 1.99 -27.76
CA HIS A 747 28.11 2.27 -27.44
C HIS A 747 27.44 3.03 -28.58
N THR A 748 26.11 3.00 -28.60
CA THR A 748 25.29 3.84 -29.48
C THR A 748 24.19 4.54 -28.70
N THR A 749 23.84 5.75 -29.16
CA THR A 749 22.69 6.52 -28.66
C THR A 749 21.51 6.48 -29.64
N LYS A 750 21.57 5.60 -30.65
CA LYS A 750 20.48 5.37 -31.60
C LYS A 750 19.94 3.95 -31.51
N THR A 751 18.63 3.81 -31.27
CA THR A 751 17.99 2.50 -31.10
C THR A 751 18.02 1.69 -32.41
N LYS A 752 17.89 2.35 -33.56
CA LYS A 752 17.96 1.69 -34.89
C LYS A 752 19.30 0.94 -35.08
N ASN A 753 20.38 1.47 -34.54
CA ASN A 753 21.71 0.87 -34.66
C ASN A 753 21.90 -0.28 -33.66
N ALA A 754 21.23 -0.25 -32.51
CA ALA A 754 21.29 -1.33 -31.51
C ALA A 754 20.65 -2.64 -32.00
N ILE A 755 19.67 -2.57 -32.89
CA ILE A 755 18.96 -3.76 -33.44
C ILE A 755 19.70 -4.37 -34.64
N ALA A 756 20.58 -3.61 -35.30
CA ALA A 756 21.21 -3.97 -36.58
C ALA A 756 22.55 -4.72 -36.45
N THR A 757 23.01 -5.00 -35.22
CA THR A 757 24.29 -5.66 -34.89
C THR A 757 24.06 -6.84 -33.96
#